data_AF-E0NP16-F1
#
_entry.id   AF-E0NP16-F1
#
_cell.length_a   1.000
_cell.length_b   1.000
_cell.length_c   1.000
_cell.angle_alpha   90.00
_cell.angle_beta   90.00
_cell.angle_gamma   90.00
#
_symmetry.space_group_name_H-M   'P 1'
#
loop_
_entity.id
_entity.type
_entity.pdbx_description
1 polymer ?
#
loop_
_entity_poly.entity_id
_entity_poly.type
_entity_poly.pdbx_seq_one_letter_code
_entity_poly.pdbx_strand_id
1 'polypeptide(L)'
;MIGKVLGTRYEILEKIGTGGMGDVYKAHDRRLDRIVAIKILKAQYNDETGFIKKFKRESLAAASISHPSIVSIYDVGTEDLAGLKVHYIVMEYIEGRTLKEVIKEEGRIPEKRALNYAIQILDALKVAHSKGIVHRDIKSPNIMITHDDRVKVTDFGIARIADNTTVTATNAIMGSVHYFSPEQARGVKVDNRSDIYSLGIVLYEMLTGKLPFDAENPVSVALMQVQSKMPKPSDSYSDISEDADILVEKLTMKNPDDRFKDASAAIKAIKGILLGRGISITEKEVDPPVSRNKKVIRRDDSDHSPYSNIALNNEENFKKKRQKPKKNSTGPLLLGVLAALLTVALLVFIVPKVMSSRSDDKPKVQEPEVTEFEAPDLLGKSEAEVRSILKTLGLKLEIEYDEEDNRPNGVVLSQEPVMGTKLKTGDTIKVFLNKLDEVVTIPNVINRTRAEAEDLFTSSSINIGEVKEEYSNEIEAGKIISTEPKAGFEIKRGQSVDLVISKGIDNNPVNAINFRGEKLTVAQKYLEDSGLKVEVEYQESNEVGKDEVVRQDPIGEVAKNSTVHLIVSSGPVTQSTEPSENESDSSEVSQVFKTKVNDDGQRHRVVVTRYRDGESMVFYDYHKTFEDGDISIEIKGKSGDKFVLSIDGEEVDSTVLK
;
A
#
# COMPACT_ATOMS: atom_id res chain seq x y z
N MET A 1 -41.58 11.01 -5.30
CA MET A 1 -41.68 10.13 -4.11
C MET A 1 -42.37 10.81 -2.93
N ILE A 2 -42.21 12.11 -2.69
CA ILE A 2 -42.85 12.84 -1.58
C ILE A 2 -44.38 12.63 -1.57
N GLY A 3 -44.96 12.41 -0.38
CA GLY A 3 -46.38 12.16 -0.16
C GLY A 3 -46.87 10.75 -0.54
N LYS A 4 -45.99 9.89 -1.08
CA LYS A 4 -46.33 8.48 -1.34
C LYS A 4 -46.20 7.67 -0.05
N VAL A 5 -47.03 6.64 0.07
CA VAL A 5 -46.98 5.67 1.17
C VAL A 5 -46.44 4.36 0.63
N LEU A 6 -45.27 3.92 1.12
CA LEU A 6 -44.65 2.65 0.76
C LEU A 6 -45.12 1.52 1.67
N GLY A 7 -45.41 0.36 1.08
CA GLY A 7 -45.83 -0.84 1.80
C GLY A 7 -47.05 -0.61 2.67
N THR A 8 -47.94 0.32 2.28
CA THR A 8 -49.10 0.81 3.06
C THR A 8 -48.77 1.38 4.45
N ARG A 9 -47.49 1.57 4.78
CA ARG A 9 -47.03 1.86 6.15
C ARG A 9 -46.18 3.13 6.25
N TYR A 10 -45.29 3.36 5.29
CA TYR A 10 -44.28 4.39 5.41
C TYR A 10 -44.59 5.59 4.51
N GLU A 11 -45.00 6.70 5.10
CA GLU A 11 -45.31 7.93 4.36
C GLU A 11 -44.04 8.77 4.15
N ILE A 12 -43.68 9.00 2.88
CA ILE A 12 -42.49 9.79 2.52
C ILE A 12 -42.77 11.28 2.75
N LEU A 13 -41.98 11.90 3.64
CA LEU A 13 -42.13 13.30 4.03
C LEU A 13 -41.23 14.22 3.20
N GLU A 14 -39.93 13.93 3.17
CA GLU A 14 -38.93 14.79 2.52
C GLU A 14 -37.73 13.97 2.06
N LYS A 15 -37.00 14.49 1.06
CA LYS A 15 -35.73 13.91 0.62
C LYS A 15 -34.59 14.51 1.44
N ILE A 16 -33.81 13.67 2.11
CA ILE A 16 -32.74 14.10 3.03
C ILE A 16 -31.33 13.81 2.50
N GLY A 17 -31.20 13.01 1.43
CA GLY A 17 -29.90 12.73 0.84
C GLY A 17 -30.00 12.09 -0.54
N THR A 18 -28.91 12.19 -1.30
CA THR A 18 -28.71 11.50 -2.58
C THR A 18 -27.37 10.78 -2.52
N GLY A 19 -27.37 9.46 -2.66
CA GLY A 19 -26.17 8.65 -2.76
C GLY A 19 -25.95 8.12 -4.18
N GLY A 20 -24.88 7.36 -4.38
CA GLY A 20 -24.57 6.71 -5.67
C GLY A 20 -25.69 5.76 -6.11
N MET A 21 -26.05 4.81 -5.24
CA MET A 21 -27.01 3.73 -5.55
C MET A 21 -28.48 4.09 -5.26
N GLY A 22 -28.75 5.13 -4.48
CA GLY A 22 -30.10 5.41 -4.01
C GLY A 22 -30.28 6.80 -3.39
N ASP A 23 -31.52 7.22 -3.32
CA ASP A 23 -31.95 8.43 -2.63
C ASP A 23 -32.42 8.08 -1.22
N VAL A 24 -32.12 8.94 -0.24
CA VAL A 24 -32.57 8.75 1.15
C VAL A 24 -33.65 9.77 1.47
N TYR A 25 -34.76 9.29 2.02
CA TYR A 25 -35.93 10.07 2.39
C TYR A 25 -36.22 9.92 3.88
N LYS A 26 -36.71 10.98 4.51
CA LYS A 26 -37.36 10.91 5.82
C LYS A 26 -38.80 10.48 5.61
N ALA A 27 -39.28 9.57 6.44
CA ALA A 27 -40.62 9.02 6.36
C ALA A 27 -41.23 8.85 7.74
N HIS A 28 -42.56 8.86 7.80
CA HIS A 28 -43.33 8.51 8.98
C HIS A 28 -43.78 7.05 8.89
N ASP A 29 -43.36 6.24 9.84
CA ASP A 29 -43.89 4.89 10.05
C ASP A 29 -45.26 5.01 10.74
N ARG A 30 -46.33 4.96 9.94
CA ARG A 30 -47.71 5.16 10.41
C ARG A 30 -48.20 4.08 11.37
N ARG A 31 -47.52 2.94 11.44
CA ARG A 31 -47.91 1.82 12.32
C ARG A 31 -47.30 1.95 13.71
N LEU A 32 -46.05 2.37 13.79
CA LEU A 32 -45.33 2.54 15.06
C LEU A 32 -45.26 4.01 15.52
N ASP A 33 -45.84 4.92 14.75
CA ASP A 33 -45.86 6.36 14.98
C ASP A 33 -44.47 6.96 15.27
N ARG A 34 -43.53 6.72 14.35
CA ARG A 34 -42.15 7.19 14.48
C ARG A 34 -41.56 7.65 13.17
N ILE A 35 -40.54 8.51 13.24
CA ILE A 35 -39.76 8.92 12.08
C ILE A 35 -38.71 7.85 11.76
N VAL A 36 -38.57 7.54 10.47
CA VAL A 36 -37.59 6.60 9.92
C VAL A 36 -36.92 7.20 8.70
N ALA A 37 -35.74 6.70 8.34
CA ALA A 37 -35.10 6.98 7.07
C ALA A 37 -35.39 5.83 6.09
N ILE A 38 -35.62 6.16 4.83
CA ILE A 38 -35.87 5.18 3.77
C ILE A 38 -34.93 5.43 2.61
N LYS A 39 -34.04 4.48 2.35
CA LYS A 39 -33.17 4.47 1.18
C LYS A 39 -33.88 3.77 0.04
N ILE A 40 -34.10 4.47 -1.06
CA ILE A 40 -34.79 3.98 -2.26
C ILE A 40 -33.77 3.85 -3.39
N LEU A 41 -33.71 2.67 -4.01
CA LEU A 41 -32.81 2.41 -5.13
C LEU A 41 -33.20 3.29 -6.35
N LYS A 42 -32.21 3.86 -7.04
CA LYS A 42 -32.48 4.67 -8.24
C LYS A 42 -33.05 3.80 -9.37
N ALA A 43 -33.96 4.37 -10.16
CA ALA A 43 -34.66 3.66 -11.23
C ALA A 43 -33.72 3.00 -12.26
N GLN A 44 -32.56 3.59 -12.53
CA GLN A 44 -31.55 3.05 -13.44
C GLN A 44 -30.97 1.68 -13.03
N TYR A 45 -31.16 1.26 -11.77
CA TYR A 45 -30.69 -0.03 -11.26
C TYR A 45 -31.80 -1.07 -11.06
N ASN A 46 -33.05 -0.75 -11.44
CA ASN A 46 -34.22 -1.59 -11.17
C ASN A 46 -34.31 -2.85 -12.04
N ASP A 47 -33.63 -2.90 -13.19
CA ASP A 47 -33.66 -4.04 -14.11
C ASP A 47 -32.40 -4.91 -14.02
N GLU A 48 -31.37 -4.43 -13.33
CA GLU A 48 -30.13 -5.18 -13.14
C GLU A 48 -30.26 -6.14 -11.94
N THR A 49 -30.60 -7.40 -12.24
CA THR A 49 -30.76 -8.47 -11.23
C THR A 49 -29.57 -8.63 -10.28
N GLY A 50 -28.36 -8.25 -10.72
CA GLY A 50 -27.15 -8.21 -9.90
C GLY A 50 -27.21 -7.15 -8.80
N PHE A 51 -27.56 -5.90 -9.12
CA PHE A 51 -27.64 -4.81 -8.15
C PHE A 51 -28.74 -5.03 -7.12
N ILE A 52 -29.91 -5.53 -7.54
CA ILE A 52 -31.01 -5.82 -6.62
C ILE A 52 -30.63 -6.92 -5.62
N LYS A 53 -29.98 -8.01 -6.10
CA LYS A 53 -29.50 -9.08 -5.21
C LYS A 53 -28.44 -8.56 -4.23
N LYS A 54 -27.52 -7.69 -4.68
CA LYS A 54 -26.51 -7.03 -3.83
C LYS A 54 -27.16 -6.15 -2.76
N PHE A 55 -28.05 -5.23 -3.17
CA PHE A 55 -28.81 -4.32 -2.30
C PHE A 55 -29.57 -5.07 -1.19
N LYS A 56 -30.26 -6.16 -1.53
CA LYS A 56 -30.97 -6.99 -0.54
C LYS A 56 -30.02 -7.72 0.40
N ARG A 57 -28.94 -8.32 -0.12
CA ARG A 57 -27.97 -9.06 0.70
C ARG A 57 -27.24 -8.15 1.70
N GLU A 58 -26.87 -6.94 1.28
CA GLU A 58 -26.25 -5.92 2.12
C GLU A 58 -27.14 -5.52 3.28
N SER A 59 -28.40 -5.22 2.98
CA SER A 59 -29.41 -4.83 3.98
C SER A 59 -29.66 -5.93 5.00
N LEU A 60 -29.71 -7.19 4.55
CA LEU A 60 -29.91 -8.33 5.44
C LEU A 60 -28.70 -8.57 6.35
N ALA A 61 -27.47 -8.36 5.86
CA ALA A 61 -26.27 -8.48 6.68
C ALA A 61 -26.25 -7.42 7.79
N ALA A 62 -26.51 -6.16 7.45
CA ALA A 62 -26.56 -5.07 8.42
C ALA A 62 -27.76 -5.20 9.39
N ALA A 63 -28.91 -5.72 8.95
CA ALA A 63 -30.05 -6.03 9.82
C ALA A 63 -29.74 -7.08 10.89
N SER A 64 -28.73 -7.93 10.68
CA SER A 64 -28.30 -8.91 11.68
C SER A 64 -27.47 -8.30 12.82
N ILE A 65 -27.08 -7.02 12.72
CA ILE A 65 -26.24 -6.33 13.69
C ILE A 65 -27.09 -5.35 14.50
N SER A 66 -26.97 -5.43 15.84
CA SER A 66 -27.55 -4.45 16.75
C SER A 66 -26.43 -3.90 17.62
N HIS A 67 -26.19 -2.59 17.53
CA HIS A 67 -25.17 -1.89 18.29
C HIS A 67 -25.51 -0.39 18.38
N PRO A 68 -25.26 0.29 19.52
CA PRO A 68 -25.57 1.71 19.67
C PRO A 68 -24.96 2.61 18.59
N SER A 69 -23.75 2.30 18.14
CA SER A 69 -23.02 3.06 17.11
C SER A 69 -23.20 2.56 15.68
N ILE A 70 -24.21 1.71 15.42
CA ILE A 70 -24.57 1.24 14.07
C ILE A 70 -26.01 1.64 13.79
N VAL A 71 -26.27 2.17 12.59
CA VAL A 71 -27.64 2.47 12.15
C VAL A 71 -28.46 1.19 12.06
N SER A 72 -29.58 1.14 12.77
CA SER A 72 -30.44 -0.03 12.77
C SER A 72 -31.26 -0.13 11.49
N ILE A 73 -31.33 -1.32 10.88
CA ILE A 73 -32.24 -1.61 9.77
C ILE A 73 -33.51 -2.24 10.32
N TYR A 74 -34.66 -1.67 9.96
CA TYR A 74 -35.97 -2.10 10.44
C TYR A 74 -36.70 -3.00 9.44
N ASP A 75 -36.56 -2.73 8.15
CA ASP A 75 -37.36 -3.41 7.11
C ASP A 75 -36.69 -3.32 5.73
N VAL A 76 -37.02 -4.25 4.84
CA VAL A 76 -36.60 -4.24 3.44
C VAL A 76 -37.80 -4.58 2.57
N GLY A 77 -38.15 -3.67 1.67
CA GLY A 77 -39.37 -3.76 0.87
C GLY A 77 -39.13 -3.77 -0.63
N THR A 78 -40.15 -4.21 -1.35
CA THR A 78 -40.25 -4.07 -2.81
C THR A 78 -41.71 -3.88 -3.16
N GLU A 79 -42.04 -2.87 -3.96
CA GLU A 79 -43.43 -2.55 -4.34
C GLU A 79 -43.48 -1.97 -5.75
N ASP A 80 -44.52 -2.28 -6.52
CA ASP A 80 -44.77 -1.67 -7.82
C ASP A 80 -45.58 -0.39 -7.67
N LEU A 81 -44.99 0.74 -8.05
CA LEU A 81 -45.60 2.07 -7.98
C LEU A 81 -45.69 2.66 -9.38
N ALA A 82 -46.92 2.85 -9.87
CA ALA A 82 -47.20 3.41 -11.19
C ALA A 82 -46.45 2.69 -12.33
N GLY A 83 -46.34 1.36 -12.25
CA GLY A 83 -45.65 0.51 -13.24
C GLY A 83 -44.14 0.44 -13.07
N LEU A 84 -43.56 1.08 -12.05
CA LEU A 84 -42.14 1.00 -11.72
C LEU A 84 -41.93 0.20 -10.43
N LYS A 85 -41.04 -0.79 -10.49
CA LYS A 85 -40.66 -1.59 -9.33
C LYS A 85 -39.73 -0.79 -8.42
N VAL A 86 -40.12 -0.54 -7.19
CA VAL A 86 -39.36 0.27 -6.23
C VAL A 86 -38.79 -0.64 -5.14
N HIS A 87 -37.46 -0.65 -5.02
CA HIS A 87 -36.74 -1.33 -3.95
C HIS A 87 -36.34 -0.33 -2.86
N TYR A 88 -36.62 -0.64 -1.60
CA TYR A 88 -36.33 0.27 -0.50
C TYR A 88 -35.90 -0.45 0.80
N ILE A 89 -35.12 0.26 1.61
CA ILE A 89 -34.66 -0.17 2.95
C ILE A 89 -35.15 0.86 3.95
N VAL A 90 -35.78 0.41 5.02
CA VAL A 90 -36.21 1.26 6.13
C VAL A 90 -35.21 1.12 7.27
N MET A 91 -34.70 2.24 7.75
CA MET A 91 -33.65 2.30 8.76
C MET A 91 -33.90 3.40 9.78
N GLU A 92 -33.14 3.37 10.87
CA GLU A 92 -33.11 4.39 11.91
C GLU A 92 -32.88 5.78 11.29
N TYR A 93 -33.74 6.74 11.62
CA TYR A 93 -33.50 8.15 11.29
C TYR A 93 -32.56 8.73 12.34
N ILE A 94 -31.42 9.26 11.90
CA ILE A 94 -30.43 9.89 12.76
C ILE A 94 -30.58 11.42 12.65
N GLU A 95 -30.94 12.05 13.75
CA GLU A 95 -30.95 13.51 13.85
C GLU A 95 -29.56 14.02 14.22
N GLY A 96 -28.82 14.47 13.20
CA GLY A 96 -27.41 14.85 13.32
C GLY A 96 -26.81 15.26 11.98
N ARG A 97 -25.49 15.41 11.96
CA ARG A 97 -24.69 15.75 10.77
C ARG A 97 -23.74 14.62 10.43
N THR A 98 -23.29 14.55 9.18
CA THR A 98 -22.17 13.67 8.82
C THR A 98 -20.88 14.17 9.48
N LEU A 99 -19.94 13.27 9.75
CA LEU A 99 -18.63 13.62 10.28
C LEU A 99 -17.88 14.56 9.32
N LYS A 100 -18.09 14.40 8.01
CA LYS A 100 -17.53 15.32 7.00
C LYS A 100 -18.01 16.76 7.18
N GLU A 101 -19.31 16.94 7.44
CA GLU A 101 -19.89 18.27 7.73
C GLU A 101 -19.36 18.83 9.05
N VAL A 102 -19.23 18.00 10.08
CA VAL A 102 -18.65 18.41 11.38
C VAL A 102 -17.20 18.89 11.20
N ILE A 103 -16.37 18.14 10.47
CA ILE A 103 -14.98 18.54 10.17
C ILE A 103 -14.96 19.85 9.38
N LYS A 104 -15.81 19.99 8.36
CA LYS A 104 -15.88 21.20 7.53
C LYS A 104 -16.26 22.44 8.34
N GLU A 105 -17.20 22.31 9.28
CA GLU A 105 -17.70 23.42 10.09
C GLU A 105 -16.72 23.82 11.20
N GLU A 106 -16.12 22.84 11.88
CA GLU A 106 -15.18 23.09 12.98
C GLU A 106 -13.72 23.31 12.50
N GLY A 107 -13.45 23.06 11.21
CA GLY A 107 -12.12 23.05 10.61
C GLY A 107 -11.34 21.77 10.94
N ARG A 108 -11.22 21.43 12.23
CA ARG A 108 -10.70 20.15 12.72
C ARG A 108 -11.34 19.77 14.04
N ILE A 109 -11.29 18.49 14.40
CA ILE A 109 -11.82 17.97 15.65
C ILE A 109 -10.68 17.88 16.67
N PRO A 110 -10.85 18.42 17.90
CA PRO A 110 -9.85 18.29 18.96
C PRO A 110 -9.48 16.83 19.23
N GLU A 111 -8.18 16.57 19.43
CA GLU A 111 -7.61 15.22 19.51
C GLU A 111 -8.39 14.28 20.43
N LYS A 112 -8.67 14.72 21.67
CA LYS A 112 -9.42 13.91 22.63
C LYS A 112 -10.81 13.51 22.12
N ARG A 113 -11.52 14.40 21.41
CA ARG A 113 -12.84 14.11 20.82
C ARG A 113 -12.69 13.18 19.61
N ALA A 114 -11.70 13.40 18.76
CA ALA A 114 -11.39 12.54 17.62
C ALA A 114 -11.07 11.09 18.05
N LEU A 115 -10.27 10.93 19.11
CA LEU A 115 -9.96 9.61 19.69
C LEU A 115 -11.20 8.93 20.29
N ASN A 116 -12.10 9.68 20.94
CA ASN A 116 -13.37 9.14 21.43
C ASN A 116 -14.31 8.70 20.28
N TYR A 117 -14.35 9.45 19.18
CA TYR A 117 -15.07 9.04 17.97
C TYR A 117 -14.46 7.77 17.37
N ALA A 118 -13.13 7.70 17.26
CA ALA A 118 -12.44 6.52 16.75
C ALA A 118 -12.75 5.27 17.58
N ILE A 119 -12.83 5.37 18.92
CA ILE A 119 -13.25 4.26 19.79
C ILE A 119 -14.67 3.79 19.44
N GLN A 120 -15.64 4.71 19.29
CA GLN A 120 -17.02 4.34 18.98
C GLN A 120 -17.15 3.68 17.59
N ILE A 121 -16.38 4.14 16.60
CA ILE A 121 -16.31 3.53 15.27
C ILE A 121 -15.70 2.12 15.36
N LEU A 122 -14.59 1.96 16.09
CA LEU A 122 -13.95 0.66 16.29
C LEU A 122 -14.84 -0.32 17.05
N ASP A 123 -15.61 0.13 18.04
CA ASP A 123 -16.55 -0.72 18.75
C ASP A 123 -17.66 -1.24 17.81
N ALA A 124 -18.17 -0.39 16.90
CA ALA A 124 -19.07 -0.82 15.84
C ALA A 124 -18.42 -1.84 14.88
N LEU A 125 -17.21 -1.54 14.39
CA LEU A 125 -16.46 -2.43 13.51
C LEU A 125 -16.17 -3.79 14.16
N LYS A 126 -15.76 -3.81 15.43
CA LYS A 126 -15.51 -5.03 16.20
C LYS A 126 -16.72 -5.96 16.20
N VAL A 127 -17.92 -5.43 16.43
CA VAL A 127 -19.15 -6.24 16.43
C VAL A 127 -19.45 -6.79 15.04
N ALA A 128 -19.29 -5.99 13.99
CA ALA A 128 -19.48 -6.44 12.61
C ALA A 128 -18.45 -7.52 12.21
N HIS A 129 -17.18 -7.30 12.51
CA HIS A 129 -16.07 -8.23 12.22
C HIS A 129 -16.27 -9.57 12.92
N SER A 130 -16.80 -9.58 14.16
CA SER A 130 -17.11 -10.82 14.90
C SER A 130 -18.17 -11.70 14.21
N LYS A 131 -18.98 -11.10 13.32
CA LYS A 131 -19.98 -11.79 12.49
C LYS A 131 -19.50 -12.05 11.07
N GLY A 132 -18.22 -11.81 10.78
CA GLY A 132 -17.63 -11.97 9.45
C GLY A 132 -18.05 -10.88 8.45
N ILE A 133 -18.53 -9.73 8.94
CA ILE A 133 -18.97 -8.61 8.09
C ILE A 133 -17.90 -7.53 8.13
N VAL A 134 -17.29 -7.23 6.98
CA VAL A 134 -16.34 -6.14 6.77
C VAL A 134 -17.09 -4.95 6.15
N HIS A 135 -16.84 -3.73 6.64
CA HIS A 135 -17.57 -2.53 6.21
C HIS A 135 -17.17 -2.03 4.82
N ARG A 136 -15.88 -2.06 4.48
CA ARG A 136 -15.27 -1.73 3.17
C ARG A 136 -15.39 -0.28 2.67
N ASP A 137 -16.30 0.52 3.23
CA ASP A 137 -16.50 1.92 2.83
C ASP A 137 -16.52 2.88 4.05
N ILE A 138 -15.56 2.71 4.97
CA ILE A 138 -15.41 3.63 6.11
C ILE A 138 -14.87 4.97 5.60
N LYS A 139 -15.65 6.04 5.79
CA LYS A 139 -15.32 7.41 5.40
C LYS A 139 -16.17 8.41 6.17
N SER A 140 -15.72 9.66 6.29
CA SER A 140 -16.43 10.69 7.05
C SER A 140 -17.86 11.01 6.56
N PRO A 141 -18.24 10.83 5.27
CA PRO A 141 -19.64 10.92 4.85
C PRO A 141 -20.56 9.78 5.34
N ASN A 142 -20.00 8.59 5.63
CA ASN A 142 -20.76 7.41 6.10
C ASN A 142 -20.77 7.28 7.64
N ILE A 143 -20.35 8.34 8.33
CA ILE A 143 -20.33 8.40 9.78
C ILE A 143 -21.17 9.61 10.16
N MET A 144 -22.18 9.41 11.01
CA MET A 144 -23.04 10.48 11.52
C MET A 144 -22.72 10.77 12.98
N ILE A 145 -22.76 12.04 13.33
CA ILE A 145 -22.63 12.57 14.68
C ILE A 145 -23.99 13.14 15.09
N THR A 146 -24.57 12.57 16.14
CA THR A 146 -25.84 13.02 16.71
C THR A 146 -25.66 14.34 17.48
N HIS A 147 -26.77 15.01 17.78
CA HIS A 147 -26.76 16.23 18.61
C HIS A 147 -26.17 16.03 20.02
N ASP A 148 -26.15 14.78 20.52
CA ASP A 148 -25.55 14.40 21.81
C ASP A 148 -24.13 13.82 21.67
N ASP A 149 -23.43 14.17 20.59
CA ASP A 149 -22.00 13.87 20.37
C ASP A 149 -21.69 12.35 20.28
N ARG A 150 -22.66 11.56 19.81
CA ARG A 150 -22.50 10.10 19.61
C ARG A 150 -22.32 9.75 18.14
N VAL A 151 -21.52 8.72 17.91
CA VAL A 151 -21.23 8.21 16.56
C VAL A 151 -22.27 7.18 16.14
N LYS A 152 -22.72 7.28 14.89
CA LYS A 152 -23.54 6.30 14.17
C LYS A 152 -22.89 5.98 12.83
N VAL A 153 -22.40 4.76 12.65
CA VAL A 153 -21.87 4.28 11.37
C VAL A 153 -23.04 3.85 10.49
N THR A 154 -23.11 4.43 9.29
CA THR A 154 -24.14 4.16 8.27
C THR A 154 -23.57 3.28 7.18
N ASP A 155 -24.45 2.78 6.30
CA ASP A 155 -24.04 2.15 5.04
C ASP A 155 -22.98 1.04 5.19
N PHE A 156 -23.20 0.09 6.11
CA PHE A 156 -22.42 -1.15 6.18
C PHE A 156 -22.48 -1.87 4.83
N GLY A 157 -21.48 -1.57 4.00
CA GLY A 157 -21.49 -1.86 2.57
C GLY A 157 -20.70 -3.12 2.27
N ILE A 158 -21.38 -4.16 1.82
CA ILE A 158 -20.71 -5.28 1.10
C ILE A 158 -20.50 -4.90 -0.39
N ALA A 159 -20.70 -3.63 -0.77
CA ALA A 159 -20.39 -3.10 -2.09
C ALA A 159 -18.88 -2.88 -2.29
N ARG A 160 -18.19 -4.01 -2.44
CA ARG A 160 -17.13 -4.35 -3.41
C ARG A 160 -16.61 -5.71 -2.96
N ILE A 161 -17.43 -6.77 -3.09
CA ILE A 161 -16.81 -8.02 -3.53
C ILE A 161 -16.32 -7.65 -4.91
N ALA A 162 -15.00 -7.60 -5.05
CA ALA A 162 -14.35 -7.66 -6.34
C ALA A 162 -15.02 -8.81 -7.10
N ASP A 163 -15.88 -8.47 -8.05
CA ASP A 163 -15.69 -9.04 -9.36
C ASP A 163 -14.19 -8.81 -9.66
N ASN A 164 -13.49 -9.82 -10.17
CA ASN A 164 -12.10 -9.68 -10.61
C ASN A 164 -11.88 -8.56 -11.65
N THR A 165 -12.90 -7.74 -11.93
CA THR A 165 -12.81 -6.44 -12.55
C THR A 165 -12.24 -5.42 -11.56
N THR A 166 -10.98 -5.11 -11.84
CA THR A 166 -10.24 -3.86 -11.63
C THR A 166 -11.10 -2.64 -11.29
N VAL A 167 -10.49 -1.68 -10.59
CA VAL A 167 -11.02 -0.39 -10.09
C VAL A 167 -11.59 0.55 -11.19
N THR A 168 -11.85 0.05 -12.39
CA THR A 168 -12.22 0.76 -13.62
C THR A 168 -13.72 1.04 -13.80
N ALA A 169 -14.54 1.08 -12.74
CA ALA A 169 -15.93 1.55 -12.88
C ALA A 169 -15.99 3.09 -12.77
N THR A 170 -15.94 3.73 -13.94
CA THR A 170 -16.10 5.16 -14.21
C THR A 170 -17.33 5.80 -13.52
N ASN A 171 -17.17 7.06 -13.14
CA ASN A 171 -18.16 8.05 -12.66
C ASN A 171 -18.88 7.84 -11.31
N ALA A 172 -18.83 6.67 -10.66
CA ALA A 172 -19.44 6.47 -9.33
C ALA A 172 -18.43 6.50 -8.16
N ILE A 173 -17.13 6.56 -8.46
CA ILE A 173 -16.01 6.32 -7.51
C ILE A 173 -15.31 7.61 -7.04
N MET A 174 -15.71 8.77 -7.56
CA MET A 174 -14.96 10.04 -7.48
C MET A 174 -14.69 10.58 -6.05
N GLY A 175 -15.33 10.06 -4.99
CA GLY A 175 -15.11 10.49 -3.60
C GLY A 175 -14.73 9.40 -2.58
N SER A 176 -14.69 8.12 -2.97
CA SER A 176 -14.38 7.02 -2.02
C SER A 176 -12.90 6.62 -2.01
N VAL A 177 -12.17 6.89 -3.09
CA VAL A 177 -10.76 6.48 -3.24
C VAL A 177 -9.84 7.08 -2.18
N HIS A 178 -10.19 8.27 -1.67
CA HIS A 178 -9.46 8.95 -0.61
C HIS A 178 -9.38 8.17 0.69
N TYR A 179 -10.25 7.18 0.90
CA TYR A 179 -10.27 6.34 2.12
C TYR A 179 -9.89 4.88 1.85
N PHE A 180 -9.54 4.53 0.61
CA PHE A 180 -9.21 3.15 0.27
C PHE A 180 -7.96 2.68 0.99
N SER A 181 -8.03 1.45 1.48
CA SER A 181 -6.83 0.72 1.88
C SER A 181 -5.96 0.34 0.65
N PRO A 182 -4.65 0.15 0.83
CA PRO A 182 -3.74 -0.27 -0.23
C PRO A 182 -4.22 -1.54 -0.95
N GLU A 183 -4.79 -2.49 -0.23
CA GLU A 183 -5.35 -3.72 -0.80
C GLU A 183 -6.61 -3.46 -1.65
N GLN A 184 -7.46 -2.49 -1.27
CA GLN A 184 -8.60 -2.07 -2.09
C GLN A 184 -8.15 -1.34 -3.35
N ALA A 185 -7.12 -0.50 -3.24
CA ALA A 185 -6.53 0.20 -4.38
C ALA A 185 -5.87 -0.78 -5.37
N ARG A 186 -5.19 -1.82 -4.88
CA ARG A 186 -4.61 -2.90 -5.70
C ARG A 186 -5.64 -3.90 -6.23
N GLY A 187 -6.88 -3.88 -5.74
CA GLY A 187 -7.92 -4.84 -6.10
C GLY A 187 -7.68 -6.26 -5.58
N VAL A 188 -6.87 -6.43 -4.52
CA VAL A 188 -6.62 -7.73 -3.90
C VAL A 188 -7.63 -8.02 -2.78
N LYS A 189 -7.56 -9.21 -2.17
CA LYS A 189 -8.52 -9.64 -1.15
C LYS A 189 -8.51 -8.70 0.06
N VAL A 190 -9.71 -8.22 0.41
CA VAL A 190 -10.00 -7.30 1.51
C VAL A 190 -10.42 -8.08 2.75
N ASP A 191 -9.86 -7.74 3.90
CA ASP A 191 -10.24 -8.28 5.21
C ASP A 191 -10.59 -7.17 6.22
N ASN A 192 -10.79 -7.53 7.48
CA ASN A 192 -11.18 -6.60 8.55
C ASN A 192 -10.16 -5.47 8.78
N ARG A 193 -8.89 -5.66 8.39
CA ARG A 193 -7.81 -4.67 8.59
C ARG A 193 -7.85 -3.56 7.54
N SER A 194 -8.61 -3.73 6.47
CA SER A 194 -8.90 -2.66 5.52
C SER A 194 -9.75 -1.57 6.17
N ASP A 195 -10.76 -1.93 6.97
CA ASP A 195 -11.58 -0.96 7.72
C ASP A 195 -10.74 -0.18 8.75
N ILE A 196 -9.75 -0.85 9.35
CA ILE A 196 -8.81 -0.24 10.31
C ILE A 196 -7.95 0.82 9.60
N TYR A 197 -7.48 0.53 8.38
CA TYR A 197 -6.75 1.51 7.56
C TYR A 197 -7.62 2.72 7.21
N SER A 198 -8.83 2.48 6.68
CA SER A 198 -9.75 3.56 6.32
C SER A 198 -10.10 4.43 7.52
N LEU A 199 -10.24 3.85 8.72
CA LEU A 199 -10.38 4.63 9.95
C LEU A 199 -9.14 5.47 10.26
N GLY A 200 -7.93 4.98 9.98
CA GLY A 200 -6.70 5.77 10.10
C GLY A 200 -6.71 7.02 9.22
N ILE A 201 -7.23 6.90 7.99
CA ILE A 201 -7.46 8.04 7.10
C ILE A 201 -8.49 9.01 7.69
N VAL A 202 -9.63 8.50 8.18
CA VAL A 202 -10.66 9.32 8.84
C VAL A 202 -10.09 10.02 10.08
N LEU A 203 -9.24 9.36 10.86
CA LEU A 203 -8.61 9.95 12.04
C LEU A 203 -7.66 11.08 11.65
N TYR A 204 -6.84 10.91 10.62
CA TYR A 204 -6.03 12.00 10.07
C TYR A 204 -6.89 13.18 9.63
N GLU A 205 -7.99 12.92 8.91
CA GLU A 205 -8.94 13.95 8.46
C GLU A 205 -9.60 14.68 9.65
N MET A 206 -9.99 13.95 10.70
CA MET A 206 -10.53 14.56 11.92
C MET A 206 -9.49 15.48 12.58
N LEU A 207 -8.23 15.06 12.69
CA LEU A 207 -7.19 15.79 13.39
C LEU A 207 -6.69 17.02 12.62
N THR A 208 -6.67 16.96 11.29
CA THR A 208 -6.05 18.00 10.45
C THR A 208 -7.05 18.83 9.64
N GLY A 209 -8.29 18.35 9.49
CA GLY A 209 -9.28 18.95 8.60
C GLY A 209 -9.09 18.63 7.12
N LYS A 210 -8.00 17.94 6.76
CA LYS A 210 -7.60 17.63 5.38
C LYS A 210 -7.39 16.14 5.20
N LEU A 211 -7.57 15.66 3.97
CA LEU A 211 -7.22 14.27 3.63
C LEU A 211 -5.69 14.14 3.49
N PRO A 212 -5.11 12.98 3.85
CA PRO A 212 -3.65 12.79 3.81
C PRO A 212 -3.11 12.68 2.38
N PHE A 213 -3.95 12.20 1.47
CA PHE A 213 -3.61 12.03 0.06
C PHE A 213 -4.74 12.63 -0.77
N ASP A 214 -4.40 13.57 -1.63
CA ASP A 214 -5.33 14.22 -2.54
C ASP A 214 -4.61 14.55 -3.85
N ALA A 215 -5.32 14.40 -4.96
CA ALA A 215 -4.81 14.60 -6.32
C ALA A 215 -6.00 14.81 -7.27
N GLU A 216 -5.75 15.42 -8.44
CA GLU A 216 -6.79 15.70 -9.44
C GLU A 216 -7.50 14.43 -9.94
N ASN A 217 -6.77 13.31 -10.00
CA ASN A 217 -7.26 12.04 -10.48
C ASN A 217 -7.45 11.01 -9.34
N PRO A 218 -8.63 10.37 -9.23
CA PRO A 218 -8.88 9.28 -8.30
C PRO A 218 -7.86 8.14 -8.35
N VAL A 219 -7.25 7.89 -9.51
CA VAL A 219 -6.19 6.89 -9.67
C VAL A 219 -4.92 7.31 -8.93
N SER A 220 -4.52 8.58 -9.04
CA SER A 220 -3.35 9.13 -8.35
C SER A 220 -3.53 9.06 -6.85
N VAL A 221 -4.74 9.37 -6.35
CA VAL A 221 -5.09 9.18 -4.93
C VAL A 221 -4.94 7.70 -4.52
N ALA A 222 -5.45 6.77 -5.33
CA ALA A 222 -5.30 5.34 -5.06
C ALA A 222 -3.83 4.87 -5.08
N LEU A 223 -2.99 5.43 -5.95
CA LEU A 223 -1.56 5.15 -5.99
C LEU A 223 -0.85 5.68 -4.73
N MET A 224 -1.20 6.88 -4.28
CA MET A 224 -0.69 7.44 -3.03
C MET A 224 -1.08 6.57 -1.83
N GLN A 225 -2.29 6.00 -1.82
CA GLN A 225 -2.67 5.02 -0.79
C GLN A 225 -1.73 3.80 -0.81
N VAL A 226 -1.28 3.37 -1.98
CA VAL A 226 -0.42 2.18 -2.13
C VAL A 226 1.05 2.45 -1.78
N GLN A 227 1.58 3.62 -2.16
CA GLN A 227 3.02 3.89 -2.19
C GLN A 227 3.46 5.00 -1.25
N SER A 228 2.66 6.06 -1.08
CA SER A 228 3.08 7.25 -0.34
C SER A 228 3.12 6.99 1.16
N LYS A 229 4.17 7.49 1.83
CA LYS A 229 4.26 7.47 3.29
C LYS A 229 3.12 8.31 3.89
N MET A 230 2.54 7.83 5.00
CA MET A 230 1.52 8.59 5.72
C MET A 230 2.14 9.88 6.30
N PRO A 231 1.59 11.06 5.99
CA PRO A 231 2.02 12.30 6.63
C PRO A 231 1.66 12.29 8.11
N LYS A 232 2.46 12.95 8.95
CA LYS A 232 2.15 13.05 10.37
C LYS A 232 1.14 14.17 10.59
N PRO A 233 0.04 13.94 11.33
CA PRO A 233 -0.83 15.01 11.77
C PRO A 233 -0.09 16.20 12.40
N SER A 234 0.96 15.94 13.19
CA SER A 234 1.79 16.97 13.83
C SER A 234 2.48 17.92 12.86
N ASP A 235 2.76 17.48 11.62
CA ASP A 235 3.40 18.31 10.60
C ASP A 235 2.46 19.46 10.16
N SER A 236 1.14 19.24 10.27
CA SER A 236 0.12 20.26 9.99
C SER A 236 -0.18 21.13 11.22
N TYR A 237 -0.22 20.53 12.41
CA TYR A 237 -0.50 21.26 13.65
C TYR A 237 0.32 20.71 14.82
N SER A 238 1.18 21.56 15.39
CA SER A 238 2.12 21.18 16.45
C SER A 238 1.49 20.90 17.82
N ASP A 239 0.19 21.18 18.00
CA ASP A 239 -0.55 20.85 19.23
C ASP A 239 -1.07 19.40 19.24
N ILE A 240 -0.95 18.68 18.13
CA ILE A 240 -1.28 17.26 18.03
C ILE A 240 -0.15 16.44 18.65
N SER A 241 -0.50 15.46 19.49
CA SER A 241 0.47 14.64 20.21
C SER A 241 1.25 13.68 19.30
N GLU A 242 2.49 13.37 19.68
CA GLU A 242 3.29 12.33 19.02
C GLU A 242 2.60 10.95 19.10
N ASP A 243 1.85 10.69 20.17
CA ASP A 243 1.01 9.50 20.29
C ASP A 243 -0.04 9.43 19.16
N ALA A 244 -0.65 10.56 18.79
CA ALA A 244 -1.61 10.60 17.68
C ALA A 244 -0.93 10.33 16.33
N ASP A 245 0.29 10.82 16.11
CA ASP A 245 1.06 10.50 14.89
C ASP A 245 1.33 9.00 14.80
N ILE A 246 1.85 8.40 15.87
CA ILE A 246 2.18 6.98 15.94
C ILE A 246 0.90 6.14 15.74
N LEU A 247 -0.23 6.56 16.31
CA LEU A 247 -1.52 5.89 16.12
C LEU A 247 -1.96 5.92 14.66
N VAL A 248 -1.91 7.10 14.03
CA VAL A 248 -2.31 7.27 12.62
C VAL A 248 -1.41 6.45 11.71
N GLU A 249 -0.08 6.48 11.93
CA GLU A 249 0.88 5.67 11.19
C GLU A 249 0.60 4.17 11.38
N LYS A 250 0.35 3.71 12.61
CA LYS A 250 0.07 2.28 12.90
C LYS A 250 -1.24 1.80 12.28
N LEU A 251 -2.29 2.62 12.26
CA LEU A 251 -3.55 2.32 11.57
C LEU A 251 -3.35 2.22 10.05
N THR A 252 -2.46 3.06 9.49
CA THR A 252 -2.28 3.24 8.04
C THR A 252 -1.03 2.55 7.46
N MET A 253 -0.47 1.55 8.16
CA MET A 253 0.62 0.73 7.62
C MET A 253 0.22 0.09 6.28
N LYS A 254 1.12 0.11 5.30
CA LYS A 254 0.78 -0.33 3.93
C LYS A 254 0.50 -1.83 3.85
N ASN A 255 1.29 -2.62 4.57
CA ASN A 255 1.03 -4.05 4.74
C ASN A 255 -0.01 -4.26 5.86
N PRO A 256 -1.12 -4.98 5.60
CA PRO A 256 -2.12 -5.30 6.62
C PRO A 256 -1.56 -6.02 7.85
N ASP A 257 -0.52 -6.85 7.72
CA ASP A 257 0.09 -7.57 8.85
C ASP A 257 0.81 -6.64 9.84
N ASP A 258 1.23 -5.46 9.36
CA ASP A 258 1.92 -4.46 10.17
C ASP A 258 0.95 -3.52 10.90
N ARG A 259 -0.36 -3.61 10.64
CA ARG A 259 -1.42 -2.82 11.31
C ARG A 259 -1.78 -3.42 12.67
N PHE A 260 -2.80 -2.85 13.32
CA PHE A 260 -3.48 -3.56 14.41
C PHE A 260 -4.16 -4.83 13.87
N LYS A 261 -3.96 -5.94 14.59
CA LYS A 261 -4.56 -7.24 14.26
C LYS A 261 -6.08 -7.17 14.13
N ASP A 262 -6.72 -6.43 15.02
CA ASP A 262 -8.17 -6.26 15.06
C ASP A 262 -8.57 -4.93 15.72
N ALA A 263 -9.87 -4.62 15.69
CA ALA A 263 -10.42 -3.41 16.29
C ALA A 263 -10.24 -3.34 17.81
N SER A 264 -10.16 -4.48 18.51
CA SER A 264 -9.97 -4.51 19.97
C SER A 264 -8.57 -4.03 20.35
N ALA A 265 -7.55 -4.45 19.60
CA ALA A 265 -6.17 -3.98 19.77
C ALA A 265 -6.06 -2.46 19.55
N ALA A 266 -6.70 -1.93 18.51
CA ALA A 266 -6.74 -0.48 18.25
C ALA A 266 -7.45 0.29 19.38
N ILE A 267 -8.59 -0.20 19.89
CA ILE A 267 -9.29 0.42 21.04
C ILE A 267 -8.40 0.44 22.29
N LYS A 268 -7.68 -0.65 22.56
CA LYS A 268 -6.76 -0.75 23.71
C LYS A 268 -5.65 0.30 23.62
N ALA A 269 -5.07 0.48 22.43
CA ALA A 269 -4.07 1.52 22.18
C ALA A 269 -4.62 2.93 22.41
N ILE A 270 -5.78 3.27 21.82
CA ILE A 270 -6.38 4.61 21.97
C ILE A 270 -6.74 4.90 23.43
N LYS A 271 -7.27 3.93 24.17
CA LYS A 271 -7.53 4.07 25.61
C LYS A 271 -6.24 4.29 26.41
N GLY A 272 -5.12 3.70 25.99
CA GLY A 272 -3.80 3.95 26.58
C GLY A 272 -3.39 5.41 26.45
N ILE A 273 -3.52 5.99 25.25
CA ILE A 273 -3.26 7.40 24.95
C ILE A 273 -4.14 8.31 25.82
N LEU A 274 -5.46 8.06 25.84
CA LEU A 274 -6.42 8.86 26.63
C LEU A 274 -6.17 8.81 28.15
N LEU A 275 -5.49 7.76 28.64
CA LEU A 275 -5.09 7.60 30.04
C LEU A 275 -3.67 8.13 30.32
N GLY A 276 -2.98 8.71 29.34
CA GLY A 276 -1.62 9.24 29.48
C GLY A 276 -0.54 8.17 29.60
N ARG A 277 -0.82 6.93 29.16
CA ARG A 277 0.13 5.80 29.21
C ARG A 277 0.97 5.66 27.94
N GLY A 278 0.70 6.47 26.92
CA GLY A 278 1.26 6.35 25.57
C GLY A 278 0.78 5.11 24.82
N ILE A 279 1.32 4.90 23.62
CA ILE A 279 1.09 3.67 22.84
C ILE A 279 2.06 2.57 23.25
N SER A 280 1.55 1.51 23.87
CA SER A 280 2.32 0.27 24.06
C SER A 280 2.24 -0.58 22.78
N ILE A 281 3.22 -0.45 21.88
CA ILE A 281 3.32 -1.21 20.62
C ILE A 281 3.92 -2.63 20.86
N THR A 282 4.38 -2.93 22.07
CA THR A 282 5.03 -4.20 22.40
C THR A 282 4.02 -5.25 22.82
N GLU A 283 3.31 -5.85 21.87
CA GLU A 283 2.63 -7.13 22.10
C GLU A 283 2.90 -8.12 20.96
N LYS A 284 3.98 -8.90 21.10
CA LYS A 284 3.90 -10.34 20.82
C LYS A 284 2.91 -10.93 21.83
N GLU A 285 1.62 -10.81 21.56
CA GLU A 285 0.58 -11.44 22.39
C GLU A 285 0.59 -12.95 22.11
N VAL A 286 1.05 -13.69 23.11
CA VAL A 286 0.98 -15.14 23.26
C VAL A 286 -0.48 -15.57 23.17
N ASP A 287 -0.75 -16.63 22.39
CA ASP A 287 -2.07 -17.24 22.26
C ASP A 287 -2.75 -17.47 23.63
N PRO A 288 -4.07 -17.23 23.75
CA PRO A 288 -4.78 -17.51 24.99
C PRO A 288 -4.70 -19.01 25.33
N PRO A 289 -4.53 -19.38 26.60
CA PRO A 289 -4.49 -20.78 26.99
C PRO A 289 -5.83 -21.42 26.69
N VAL A 290 -5.79 -22.51 25.92
CA VAL A 290 -6.91 -23.43 25.72
C VAL A 290 -7.52 -23.76 27.09
N SER A 291 -8.70 -23.21 27.35
CA SER A 291 -9.45 -23.45 28.58
C SER A 291 -9.80 -24.93 28.64
N ARG A 292 -9.19 -25.62 29.61
CA ARG A 292 -9.53 -27.00 29.97
C ARG A 292 -11.01 -27.05 30.31
N ASN A 293 -11.75 -27.88 29.58
CA ASN A 293 -13.11 -28.30 29.86
C ASN A 293 -13.30 -28.58 31.36
N LYS A 294 -14.00 -27.68 32.06
CA LYS A 294 -14.69 -28.02 33.30
C LYS A 294 -15.90 -28.86 32.91
N LYS A 295 -15.88 -30.14 33.28
CA LYS A 295 -17.06 -31.02 33.29
C LYS A 295 -18.17 -30.34 34.08
N VAL A 296 -19.20 -29.87 33.40
CA VAL A 296 -20.50 -29.57 34.00
C VAL A 296 -21.38 -30.78 33.74
N ILE A 297 -21.71 -31.49 34.82
CA ILE A 297 -22.73 -32.53 34.83
C ILE A 297 -24.08 -31.83 34.60
N ARG A 298 -24.76 -32.15 33.50
CA ARG A 298 -26.19 -31.83 33.32
C ARG A 298 -26.92 -33.07 32.81
N ARG A 299 -28.07 -33.27 33.45
CA ARG A 299 -29.00 -34.41 33.39
C ARG A 299 -29.54 -34.68 31.98
N ASP A 300 -29.79 -35.96 31.75
CA ASP A 300 -30.70 -36.49 30.73
C ASP A 300 -32.02 -35.75 30.72
N ASP A 301 -32.51 -35.44 29.52
CA ASP A 301 -33.87 -35.78 29.12
C ASP A 301 -33.90 -35.94 27.58
N SER A 302 -34.57 -37.02 27.18
CA SER A 302 -34.82 -37.56 25.84
C SER A 302 -35.67 -36.64 24.95
N ASP A 303 -35.41 -36.58 23.63
CA ASP A 303 -36.17 -37.31 22.60
C ASP A 303 -35.82 -36.93 21.14
N HIS A 304 -35.89 -37.95 20.26
CA HIS A 304 -36.12 -37.96 18.81
C HIS A 304 -35.02 -37.58 17.77
N SER A 305 -34.51 -38.65 17.12
CA SER A 305 -33.95 -38.78 15.75
C SER A 305 -35.10 -38.93 14.71
N PRO A 306 -34.97 -38.88 13.35
CA PRO A 306 -33.98 -39.54 12.46
C PRO A 306 -33.43 -38.66 11.29
N TYR A 307 -32.26 -38.90 10.68
CA TYR A 307 -32.04 -39.84 9.56
C TYR A 307 -30.53 -40.13 9.31
N SER A 308 -30.23 -41.45 9.17
CA SER A 308 -29.23 -42.17 8.33
C SER A 308 -27.77 -41.68 8.23
N ASN A 309 -26.74 -42.38 8.76
CA ASN A 309 -26.08 -43.67 8.36
C ASN A 309 -25.52 -43.69 6.92
N ILE A 310 -24.21 -43.90 6.71
CA ILE A 310 -23.45 -45.17 6.44
C ILE A 310 -21.94 -44.85 6.69
N ALA A 311 -21.18 -45.40 7.66
CA ALA A 311 -20.53 -46.73 7.84
C ALA A 311 -19.59 -47.14 6.66
N LEU A 312 -18.31 -47.51 6.78
CA LEU A 312 -17.65 -48.47 7.67
C LEU A 312 -16.11 -48.32 7.67
N ASN A 313 -15.53 -48.50 8.87
CA ASN A 313 -14.31 -49.21 9.28
C ASN A 313 -13.19 -49.57 8.27
N ASN A 314 -11.94 -49.37 8.72
CA ASN A 314 -11.08 -50.48 9.16
C ASN A 314 -9.95 -49.99 10.09
N GLU A 315 -9.97 -50.46 11.33
CA GLU A 315 -8.79 -50.54 12.21
C GLU A 315 -8.06 -51.85 11.93
N GLU A 316 -6.73 -51.85 11.93
CA GLU A 316 -5.95 -52.85 12.68
C GLU A 316 -4.60 -52.27 13.17
N ASN A 317 -4.52 -52.20 14.50
CA ASN A 317 -3.40 -52.44 15.41
C ASN A 317 -1.96 -52.62 14.86
N PHE A 318 -1.01 -51.86 15.45
CA PHE A 318 0.21 -52.46 15.99
C PHE A 318 0.67 -51.75 17.29
N LYS A 319 0.64 -52.50 18.41
CA LYS A 319 1.27 -52.17 19.69
C LYS A 319 2.79 -52.28 19.58
N LYS A 320 3.55 -51.34 20.18
CA LYS A 320 4.81 -51.68 20.90
C LYS A 320 5.29 -50.60 21.88
N LYS A 321 5.24 -50.99 23.16
CA LYS A 321 6.15 -50.75 24.29
C LYS A 321 6.96 -49.44 24.34
N ARG A 322 6.57 -48.59 25.30
CA ARG A 322 7.40 -47.57 25.94
C ARG A 322 8.42 -48.20 26.90
N GLN A 323 9.69 -47.80 26.80
CA GLN A 323 10.65 -47.86 27.91
C GLN A 323 11.19 -46.45 28.19
N LYS A 324 11.28 -46.12 29.48
CA LYS A 324 11.94 -44.92 30.05
C LYS A 324 13.47 -45.16 30.14
N PRO A 325 14.29 -44.10 30.25
CA PRO A 325 14.89 -43.78 31.56
C PRO A 325 14.96 -42.26 31.83
N LYS A 326 14.62 -41.80 33.05
CA LYS A 326 15.45 -41.38 34.21
C LYS A 326 16.00 -39.94 34.16
N LYS A 327 15.62 -39.19 35.21
CA LYS A 327 16.15 -37.89 35.69
C LYS A 327 17.62 -37.99 36.13
N ASN A 328 18.32 -36.85 36.09
CA ASN A 328 19.05 -36.15 37.20
C ASN A 328 19.81 -34.97 36.57
N SER A 329 19.41 -33.69 36.76
CA SER A 329 19.77 -32.73 37.82
C SER A 329 21.23 -32.22 37.83
N THR A 330 21.34 -30.90 37.66
CA THR A 330 22.30 -29.94 38.26
C THR A 330 23.79 -29.98 37.85
N GLY A 331 24.27 -28.86 37.26
CA GLY A 331 25.67 -28.40 37.36
C GLY A 331 26.00 -27.85 38.77
N PRO A 332 27.17 -27.20 39.02
CA PRO A 332 27.81 -26.21 38.14
C PRO A 332 29.37 -26.17 38.10
N LEU A 333 29.91 -25.31 37.21
CA LEU A 333 31.16 -24.52 37.20
C LEU A 333 32.39 -24.97 38.05
N LEU A 334 33.58 -24.95 37.44
CA LEU A 334 34.73 -24.08 37.84
C LEU A 334 35.97 -24.22 36.93
N LEU A 335 36.71 -23.10 36.84
CA LEU A 335 38.13 -22.90 36.50
C LEU A 335 38.57 -22.67 35.04
N GLY A 336 38.60 -21.38 34.66
CA GLY A 336 39.36 -20.87 33.51
C GLY A 336 39.51 -19.34 33.47
N VAL A 337 39.43 -18.64 34.61
CA VAL A 337 39.43 -17.15 34.69
C VAL A 337 40.77 -16.57 35.19
N LEU A 338 41.79 -17.40 35.47
CA LEU A 338 43.06 -16.90 36.04
C LEU A 338 44.20 -16.65 35.03
N ALA A 339 44.05 -17.04 33.75
CA ALA A 339 45.10 -16.87 32.74
C ALA A 339 45.01 -15.55 31.96
N ALA A 340 43.85 -14.89 31.94
CA ALA A 340 43.62 -13.67 31.15
C ALA A 340 43.99 -12.36 31.88
N LEU A 341 44.18 -12.39 33.21
CA LEU A 341 44.51 -11.19 34.00
C LEU A 341 46.02 -10.91 34.13
N LEU A 342 46.88 -11.89 33.80
CA LEU A 342 48.34 -11.73 33.84
C LEU A 342 48.94 -11.22 32.52
N THR A 343 48.24 -11.35 31.40
CA THR A 343 48.69 -10.85 30.08
C THR A 343 48.39 -9.37 29.87
N VAL A 344 47.34 -8.84 30.50
CA VAL A 344 46.96 -7.41 30.40
C VAL A 344 47.82 -6.53 31.32
N ALA A 345 48.30 -7.05 32.45
CA ALA A 345 49.14 -6.28 33.38
C ALA A 345 50.59 -6.08 32.88
N LEU A 346 51.10 -6.94 31.99
CA LEU A 346 52.46 -6.85 31.45
C LEU A 346 52.57 -5.88 30.26
N LEU A 347 51.46 -5.62 29.54
CA LEU A 347 51.43 -4.74 28.36
C LEU A 347 51.23 -3.25 28.69
N VAL A 348 50.75 -2.91 29.89
CA VAL A 348 50.51 -1.52 30.29
C VAL A 348 51.76 -0.86 30.90
N PHE A 349 52.75 -1.63 31.35
CA PHE A 349 53.84 -1.09 32.20
C PHE A 349 55.23 -0.97 31.54
N ILE A 350 55.45 -1.47 30.31
CA ILE A 350 56.80 -1.51 29.69
C ILE A 350 57.01 -0.50 28.55
N VAL A 351 55.97 0.15 27.98
CA VAL A 351 56.16 1.01 26.80
C VAL A 351 56.32 2.53 27.07
N PRO A 352 55.83 3.17 28.15
CA PRO A 352 56.14 4.57 28.37
C PRO A 352 57.44 4.74 29.18
N LYS A 353 58.58 4.23 28.68
CA LYS A 353 59.92 4.65 29.16
C LYS A 353 61.07 4.41 28.19
N VAL A 354 60.88 4.67 26.90
CA VAL A 354 62.00 4.97 25.99
C VAL A 354 61.65 6.21 25.17
N MET A 355 62.27 7.32 25.57
CA MET A 355 62.43 8.59 24.85
C MET A 355 61.27 9.59 24.88
N SER A 356 61.20 10.33 25.99
CA SER A 356 61.04 11.78 25.90
C SER A 356 62.40 12.41 25.55
N SER A 357 62.51 13.06 24.40
CA SER A 357 63.38 14.23 24.10
C SER A 357 63.34 14.59 22.61
N ARG A 358 63.29 15.90 22.34
CA ARG A 358 63.63 16.64 21.10
C ARG A 358 62.51 16.95 20.07
N SER A 359 62.05 18.20 20.16
CA SER A 359 62.10 19.27 19.13
C SER A 359 61.63 19.00 17.70
N ASP A 360 60.67 19.84 17.30
CA ASP A 360 60.38 20.49 16.00
C ASP A 360 60.31 19.69 14.68
N ASP A 361 59.23 20.01 13.96
CA ASP A 361 58.92 19.77 12.54
C ASP A 361 58.84 18.33 12.03
N LYS A 362 57.60 17.87 11.76
CA LYS A 362 57.21 17.08 10.56
C LYS A 362 55.69 16.87 10.44
N PRO A 363 55.19 16.58 9.22
CA PRO A 363 53.86 16.98 8.76
C PRO A 363 52.76 16.04 9.26
N LYS A 364 51.53 16.59 9.39
CA LYS A 364 50.29 15.83 9.63
C LYS A 364 50.11 14.76 8.55
N VAL A 365 50.36 13.50 8.90
CA VAL A 365 49.82 12.35 8.18
C VAL A 365 48.38 12.18 8.63
N GLN A 366 47.44 12.25 7.69
CA GLN A 366 46.03 11.97 7.93
C GLN A 366 45.89 10.52 8.41
N GLU A 367 45.28 10.32 9.58
CA GLU A 367 44.80 8.99 10.00
C GLU A 367 43.79 8.48 8.96
N PRO A 368 43.84 7.20 8.57
CA PRO A 368 42.85 6.64 7.65
C PRO A 368 41.47 6.73 8.29
N GLU A 369 40.53 7.28 7.53
CA GLU A 369 39.12 7.39 7.87
C GLU A 369 38.59 6.01 8.30
N VAL A 370 38.19 5.86 9.56
CA VAL A 370 37.63 4.60 10.07
C VAL A 370 36.22 4.48 9.52
N THR A 371 36.06 3.76 8.41
CA THR A 371 34.75 3.39 7.89
C THR A 371 34.12 2.37 8.83
N GLU A 372 33.08 2.78 9.55
CA GLU A 372 32.20 1.88 10.28
C GLU A 372 31.17 1.28 9.31
N PHE A 373 31.01 -0.04 9.36
CA PHE A 373 29.99 -0.75 8.57
C PHE A 373 29.40 -1.89 9.39
N GLU A 374 28.18 -2.29 9.05
CA GLU A 374 27.47 -3.37 9.74
C GLU A 374 27.92 -4.74 9.20
N ALA A 375 27.96 -5.74 10.08
CA ALA A 375 28.29 -7.11 9.73
C ALA A 375 27.31 -7.64 8.66
N PRO A 376 27.82 -8.09 7.50
CA PRO A 376 26.98 -8.58 6.41
C PRO A 376 26.31 -9.90 6.80
N ASP A 377 25.20 -10.21 6.13
CA ASP A 377 24.58 -11.53 6.21
C ASP A 377 25.32 -12.51 5.29
N LEU A 378 25.96 -13.52 5.89
CA LEU A 378 26.75 -14.55 5.22
C LEU A 378 26.08 -15.92 5.20
N LEU A 379 24.93 -16.08 5.88
CA LEU A 379 24.23 -17.35 5.98
C LEU A 379 23.88 -17.93 4.60
N GLY A 380 24.11 -19.23 4.41
CA GLY A 380 23.84 -19.94 3.16
C GLY A 380 24.78 -19.63 2.00
N LYS A 381 25.71 -18.67 2.13
CA LYS A 381 26.69 -18.36 1.08
C LYS A 381 27.80 -19.41 1.04
N SER A 382 28.38 -19.61 -0.14
CA SER A 382 29.56 -20.45 -0.31
C SER A 382 30.82 -19.79 0.25
N GLU A 383 31.83 -20.59 0.59
CA GLU A 383 33.14 -20.08 1.04
C GLU A 383 33.74 -19.03 0.09
N ALA A 384 33.62 -19.25 -1.23
CA ALA A 384 34.15 -18.35 -2.25
C ALA A 384 33.47 -16.97 -2.22
N GLU A 385 32.14 -16.95 -2.07
CA GLU A 385 31.36 -15.70 -1.95
C GLU A 385 31.71 -14.95 -0.67
N VAL A 386 31.81 -15.67 0.46
CA VAL A 386 32.19 -15.10 1.76
C VAL A 386 33.57 -14.44 1.68
N ARG A 387 34.56 -15.12 1.09
CA ARG A 387 35.91 -14.56 0.90
C ARG A 387 35.89 -13.29 0.05
N SER A 388 35.08 -13.24 -0.99
CA SER A 388 34.96 -12.05 -1.86
C SER A 388 34.33 -10.86 -1.12
N ILE A 389 33.23 -11.10 -0.39
CA ILE A 389 32.53 -10.08 0.40
C ILE A 389 33.46 -9.48 1.46
N LEU A 390 34.11 -10.33 2.25
CA LEU A 390 34.97 -9.87 3.34
C LEU A 390 36.23 -9.17 2.84
N LYS A 391 36.80 -9.62 1.70
CA LYS A 391 37.92 -8.93 1.06
C LYS A 391 37.56 -7.52 0.61
N THR A 392 36.37 -7.34 0.03
CA THR A 392 35.86 -6.02 -0.39
C THR A 392 35.67 -5.08 0.80
N LEU A 393 35.22 -5.62 1.94
CA LEU A 393 35.01 -4.88 3.19
C LEU A 393 36.29 -4.72 4.03
N GLY A 394 37.43 -5.27 3.60
CA GLY A 394 38.67 -5.24 4.38
C GLY A 394 38.58 -6.00 5.72
N LEU A 395 37.69 -6.99 5.82
CA LEU A 395 37.51 -7.84 6.99
C LEU A 395 38.35 -9.13 6.89
N LYS A 396 38.67 -9.70 8.05
CA LYS A 396 39.33 -11.01 8.16
C LYS A 396 38.29 -12.12 8.29
N LEU A 397 38.62 -13.30 7.75
CA LEU A 397 37.78 -14.49 7.77
C LEU A 397 38.43 -15.60 8.60
N GLU A 398 37.70 -16.13 9.57
CA GLU A 398 38.03 -17.37 10.28
C GLU A 398 36.97 -18.43 9.95
N ILE A 399 37.39 -19.66 9.64
CA ILE A 399 36.50 -20.74 9.20
C ILE A 399 36.57 -21.89 10.20
N GLU A 400 35.42 -22.32 10.69
CA GLU A 400 35.22 -23.59 11.37
C GLU A 400 34.25 -24.47 10.55
N TYR A 401 34.25 -25.78 10.83
CA TYR A 401 33.39 -26.74 10.15
C TYR A 401 32.39 -27.34 11.12
N ASP A 402 31.15 -27.49 10.66
CA ASP A 402 30.06 -28.18 11.35
C ASP A 402 29.26 -29.02 10.33
N GLU A 403 28.36 -29.89 10.76
CA GLU A 403 27.64 -30.84 9.89
C GLU A 403 26.12 -30.70 10.04
N GLU A 404 25.43 -30.34 8.95
CA GLU A 404 23.97 -30.29 8.85
C GLU A 404 23.51 -30.97 7.54
N ASP A 405 22.97 -32.19 7.65
CA ASP A 405 22.57 -33.06 6.53
C ASP A 405 21.52 -32.46 5.57
N ASN A 406 20.78 -31.46 6.00
CA ASN A 406 19.71 -30.81 5.24
C ASN A 406 20.19 -29.60 4.41
N ARG A 407 21.47 -29.24 4.50
CA ARG A 407 22.05 -28.08 3.81
C ARG A 407 23.17 -28.51 2.86
N PRO A 408 23.47 -27.75 1.80
CA PRO A 408 24.57 -28.07 0.90
C PRO A 408 25.92 -28.11 1.60
N ASN A 409 26.87 -28.86 1.06
CA ASN A 409 28.26 -28.84 1.48
C ASN A 409 28.90 -27.48 1.17
N GLY A 410 29.73 -26.97 2.09
CA GLY A 410 30.50 -25.74 1.89
C GLY A 410 29.73 -24.42 2.04
N VAL A 411 28.48 -24.44 2.51
CA VAL A 411 27.70 -23.23 2.83
C VAL A 411 27.84 -22.81 4.29
N VAL A 412 27.69 -21.52 4.57
CA VAL A 412 27.69 -21.00 5.95
C VAL A 412 26.42 -21.40 6.69
N LEU A 413 26.59 -22.12 7.81
CA LEU A 413 25.55 -22.52 8.75
C LEU A 413 25.24 -21.42 9.76
N SER A 414 26.29 -20.74 10.24
CA SER A 414 26.22 -19.62 11.19
C SER A 414 27.45 -18.73 11.12
N GLN A 415 27.36 -17.51 11.67
CA GLN A 415 28.45 -16.54 11.71
C GLN A 415 28.56 -15.85 13.07
N GLU A 416 29.76 -15.41 13.41
CA GLU A 416 30.05 -14.57 14.57
C GLU A 416 31.01 -13.43 14.16
N PRO A 417 30.68 -12.16 14.42
CA PRO A 417 29.43 -11.67 15.02
C PRO A 417 28.21 -11.79 14.09
N VAL A 418 27.01 -11.74 14.70
CA VAL A 418 25.73 -11.79 13.96
C VAL A 418 25.55 -10.55 13.08
N MET A 419 24.71 -10.66 12.04
CA MET A 419 24.43 -9.56 11.12
C MET A 419 24.00 -8.28 11.85
N GLY A 420 24.31 -7.12 11.27
CA GLY A 420 23.97 -5.80 11.85
C GLY A 420 24.92 -5.34 12.96
N THR A 421 25.85 -6.18 13.41
CA THR A 421 26.86 -5.79 14.41
C THR A 421 27.81 -4.75 13.80
N LYS A 422 28.08 -3.64 14.49
CA LYS A 422 29.02 -2.62 14.00
C LYS A 422 30.45 -3.15 13.99
N LEU A 423 31.09 -3.06 12.83
CA LEU A 423 32.47 -3.50 12.57
C LEU A 423 33.31 -2.34 12.06
N LYS A 424 34.63 -2.52 12.20
CA LYS A 424 35.66 -1.66 11.64
C LYS A 424 36.51 -2.46 10.66
N THR A 425 37.10 -1.75 9.70
CA THR A 425 38.09 -2.33 8.78
C THR A 425 39.17 -3.10 9.55
N GLY A 426 39.40 -4.37 9.18
CA GLY A 426 40.36 -5.26 9.83
C GLY A 426 39.79 -6.19 10.92
N ASP A 427 38.52 -6.00 11.31
CA ASP A 427 37.82 -6.90 12.23
C ASP A 427 37.65 -8.30 11.62
N THR A 428 37.45 -9.31 12.47
CA THR A 428 37.35 -10.73 12.06
C THR A 428 35.91 -11.22 12.16
N ILE A 429 35.44 -11.88 11.11
CA ILE A 429 34.20 -12.67 11.13
C ILE A 429 34.57 -14.15 11.09
N LYS A 430 34.08 -14.89 12.09
CA LYS A 430 34.11 -16.35 12.12
C LYS A 430 32.85 -16.89 11.44
N VAL A 431 33.01 -17.89 10.57
CA VAL A 431 31.90 -18.59 9.93
C VAL A 431 32.02 -20.09 10.17
N PHE A 432 30.88 -20.75 10.36
CA PHE A 432 30.77 -22.21 10.46
C PHE A 432 30.28 -22.75 9.13
N LEU A 433 31.13 -23.45 8.38
CA LEU A 433 30.80 -24.04 7.09
C LEU A 433 30.30 -25.47 7.25
N ASN A 434 29.27 -25.81 6.47
CA ASN A 434 28.76 -27.17 6.41
C ASN A 434 29.78 -28.11 5.76
N LYS A 435 30.03 -29.27 6.36
CA LYS A 435 30.91 -30.30 5.83
C LYS A 435 30.21 -31.65 5.85
N LEU A 436 29.91 -32.17 4.67
CA LEU A 436 29.21 -33.45 4.48
C LEU A 436 30.15 -34.55 3.99
N ASP A 437 29.87 -35.79 4.41
CA ASP A 437 30.47 -37.00 3.85
C ASP A 437 29.63 -37.57 2.69
N GLU A 438 30.26 -38.29 1.77
CA GLU A 438 29.61 -38.94 0.61
C GLU A 438 28.76 -37.98 -0.27
N VAL A 439 29.37 -36.88 -0.69
CA VAL A 439 28.70 -35.85 -1.50
C VAL A 439 28.56 -36.21 -2.98
N VAL A 440 27.54 -35.64 -3.60
CA VAL A 440 27.31 -35.62 -5.05
C VAL A 440 27.06 -34.18 -5.52
N THR A 441 27.58 -33.81 -6.69
CA THR A 441 27.38 -32.47 -7.27
C THR A 441 26.05 -32.42 -8.00
N ILE A 442 25.26 -31.37 -7.77
CA ILE A 442 24.01 -31.14 -8.50
C ILE A 442 24.32 -30.79 -9.97
N PRO A 443 23.90 -31.62 -10.95
CA PRO A 443 24.15 -31.33 -12.35
C PRO A 443 23.31 -30.14 -12.83
N ASN A 444 23.81 -29.41 -13.82
CA ASN A 444 23.07 -28.30 -14.41
C ASN A 444 21.91 -28.81 -15.28
N VAL A 445 20.69 -28.62 -14.79
CA VAL A 445 19.44 -28.98 -15.46
C VAL A 445 18.65 -27.76 -15.94
N ILE A 446 19.22 -26.55 -15.85
CA ILE A 446 18.54 -25.33 -16.32
C ILE A 446 18.31 -25.42 -17.83
N ASN A 447 17.14 -24.95 -18.28
CA ASN A 447 16.68 -25.02 -19.66
C ASN A 447 16.51 -26.46 -20.21
N ARG A 448 16.44 -27.46 -19.33
CA ARG A 448 16.05 -28.83 -19.68
C ARG A 448 14.62 -29.12 -19.21
N THR A 449 14.03 -30.15 -19.77
CA THR A 449 12.73 -30.67 -19.33
C THR A 449 12.87 -31.44 -18.02
N ARG A 450 11.74 -31.62 -17.31
CA ARG A 450 11.69 -32.44 -16.10
C ARG A 450 12.19 -33.87 -16.33
N ALA A 451 11.83 -34.50 -17.45
CA ALA A 451 12.26 -35.86 -17.76
C ALA A 451 13.79 -35.96 -17.94
N GLU A 452 14.40 -35.00 -18.63
CA GLU A 452 15.87 -34.95 -18.79
C GLU A 452 16.60 -34.70 -17.47
N ALA A 453 15.99 -33.93 -16.55
CA ALA A 453 16.51 -33.73 -15.20
C ALA A 453 16.39 -34.99 -14.34
N GLU A 454 15.28 -35.73 -14.46
CA GLU A 454 15.07 -37.03 -13.80
C GLU A 454 16.17 -38.03 -14.18
N ASP A 455 16.52 -38.12 -15.47
CA ASP A 455 17.60 -38.98 -15.95
C ASP A 455 18.97 -38.59 -15.36
N LEU A 456 19.28 -37.28 -15.34
CA LEU A 456 20.54 -36.76 -14.80
C LEU A 456 20.65 -36.95 -13.29
N PHE A 457 19.59 -36.70 -12.54
CA PHE A 457 19.56 -36.86 -11.09
C PHE A 457 19.64 -38.34 -10.70
N THR A 458 18.96 -39.23 -11.43
CA THR A 458 19.05 -40.68 -11.21
C THR A 458 20.49 -41.18 -11.38
N SER A 459 21.19 -40.75 -12.44
CA SER A 459 22.59 -41.11 -12.66
C SER A 459 23.55 -40.57 -11.58
N SER A 460 23.17 -39.47 -10.93
CA SER A 460 23.95 -38.82 -9.87
C SER A 460 23.50 -39.23 -8.45
N SER A 461 22.55 -40.17 -8.32
CA SER A 461 21.96 -40.57 -7.03
C SER A 461 21.33 -39.40 -6.25
N ILE A 462 20.67 -38.48 -6.96
CA ILE A 462 19.95 -37.32 -6.42
C ILE A 462 18.44 -37.59 -6.54
N ASN A 463 17.67 -37.24 -5.51
CA ASN A 463 16.21 -37.34 -5.56
C ASN A 463 15.59 -36.02 -6.04
N ILE A 464 14.41 -36.07 -6.66
CA ILE A 464 13.62 -34.86 -6.90
C ILE A 464 12.78 -34.57 -5.66
N GLY A 465 12.80 -33.32 -5.23
CA GLY A 465 11.99 -32.80 -4.13
C GLY A 465 10.69 -32.17 -4.62
N GLU A 466 10.39 -30.99 -4.09
CA GLU A 466 9.23 -30.17 -4.47
C GLU A 466 9.39 -29.62 -5.89
N VAL A 467 8.31 -29.62 -6.67
CA VAL A 467 8.28 -29.02 -8.01
C VAL A 467 7.33 -27.83 -7.98
N LYS A 468 7.87 -26.64 -8.23
CA LYS A 468 7.14 -25.38 -8.33
C LYS A 468 7.08 -24.91 -9.78
N GLU A 469 6.09 -24.08 -10.08
CA GLU A 469 5.95 -23.45 -11.39
C GLU A 469 5.99 -21.93 -11.25
N GLU A 470 6.82 -21.27 -12.06
CA GLU A 470 6.97 -19.82 -12.10
C GLU A 470 6.99 -19.31 -13.55
N TYR A 471 6.64 -18.04 -13.76
CA TYR A 471 6.76 -17.45 -15.10
C TYR A 471 8.21 -17.05 -15.39
N SER A 472 8.67 -17.22 -16.62
CA SER A 472 9.99 -16.78 -17.08
C SER A 472 9.90 -16.20 -18.48
N ASN A 473 10.54 -15.04 -18.66
CA ASN A 473 10.72 -14.38 -19.95
C ASN A 473 11.92 -14.93 -20.75
N GLU A 474 12.80 -15.70 -20.12
CA GLU A 474 14.02 -16.24 -20.72
C GLU A 474 13.92 -17.74 -21.02
N ILE A 475 13.15 -18.48 -20.22
CA ILE A 475 13.04 -19.94 -20.29
C ILE A 475 11.67 -20.35 -20.83
N GLU A 476 11.67 -21.17 -21.90
CA GLU A 476 10.44 -21.68 -22.51
C GLU A 476 9.58 -22.49 -21.53
N ALA A 477 8.26 -22.45 -21.75
CA ALA A 477 7.31 -23.19 -20.91
C ALA A 477 7.65 -24.70 -20.88
N GLY A 478 7.61 -25.29 -19.68
CA GLY A 478 7.92 -26.71 -19.45
C GLY A 478 9.40 -27.02 -19.22
N LYS A 479 10.29 -26.02 -19.27
CA LYS A 479 11.72 -26.17 -18.95
C LYS A 479 12.06 -25.62 -17.56
N ILE A 480 13.12 -26.14 -16.95
CA ILE A 480 13.54 -25.78 -15.59
C ILE A 480 14.19 -24.39 -15.58
N ILE A 481 13.69 -23.52 -14.70
CA ILE A 481 14.20 -22.17 -14.40
C ILE A 481 15.35 -22.25 -13.40
N SER A 482 15.16 -22.99 -12.30
CA SER A 482 16.11 -23.06 -11.20
C SER A 482 15.98 -24.36 -10.42
N THR A 483 16.97 -24.60 -9.57
CA THR A 483 17.05 -25.74 -8.66
C THR A 483 17.36 -25.22 -7.26
N GLU A 484 16.80 -25.86 -6.23
CA GLU A 484 17.16 -25.60 -4.84
C GLU A 484 17.50 -26.92 -4.13
N PRO A 485 18.73 -27.13 -3.66
CA PRO A 485 19.90 -26.25 -3.83
C PRO A 485 20.33 -26.05 -5.30
N LYS A 486 21.05 -24.95 -5.59
CA LYS A 486 21.43 -24.59 -6.95
C LYS A 486 22.38 -25.61 -7.60
N ALA A 487 22.32 -25.73 -8.91
CA ALA A 487 23.28 -26.49 -9.69
C ALA A 487 24.74 -26.11 -9.35
N GLY A 488 25.61 -27.10 -9.27
CA GLY A 488 27.02 -26.94 -8.88
C GLY A 488 27.28 -27.06 -7.38
N PHE A 489 26.26 -26.96 -6.51
CA PHE A 489 26.44 -27.31 -5.09
C PHE A 489 26.64 -28.82 -4.92
N GLU A 490 27.35 -29.16 -3.85
CA GLU A 490 27.50 -30.54 -3.39
C GLU A 490 26.48 -30.82 -2.29
N ILE A 491 25.79 -31.95 -2.40
CA ILE A 491 24.76 -32.40 -1.44
C ILE A 491 25.03 -33.84 -1.03
N LYS A 492 24.44 -34.28 0.08
CA LYS A 492 24.58 -35.68 0.50
C LYS A 492 23.95 -36.60 -0.54
N ARG A 493 24.60 -37.73 -0.83
CA ARG A 493 24.03 -38.75 -1.72
C ARG A 493 22.61 -39.13 -1.28
N GLY A 494 21.65 -39.09 -2.22
CA GLY A 494 20.24 -39.38 -1.95
C GLY A 494 19.43 -38.20 -1.40
N GLN A 495 20.02 -37.01 -1.26
CA GLN A 495 19.27 -35.80 -0.89
C GLN A 495 18.39 -35.34 -2.06
N SER A 496 17.27 -34.69 -1.73
CA SER A 496 16.33 -34.14 -2.69
C SER A 496 16.75 -32.75 -3.18
N VAL A 497 16.50 -32.47 -4.45
CA VAL A 497 16.65 -31.14 -5.08
C VAL A 497 15.29 -30.72 -5.62
N ASP A 498 14.83 -29.56 -5.19
CA ASP A 498 13.58 -28.95 -5.64
C ASP A 498 13.79 -28.31 -7.02
N LEU A 499 12.75 -28.31 -7.84
CA LEU A 499 12.76 -27.77 -9.20
C LEU A 499 11.77 -26.64 -9.34
N VAL A 500 12.16 -25.58 -10.05
CA VAL A 500 11.22 -24.55 -10.53
C VAL A 500 11.09 -24.67 -12.04
N ILE A 501 9.88 -24.89 -12.54
CA ILE A 501 9.57 -25.08 -13.97
C ILE A 501 8.90 -23.83 -14.52
N SER A 502 9.29 -23.44 -15.73
CA SER A 502 8.74 -22.28 -16.43
C SER A 502 7.32 -22.53 -16.91
N LYS A 503 6.43 -21.57 -16.61
CA LYS A 503 5.10 -21.43 -17.21
C LYS A 503 5.14 -20.66 -18.54
N GLY A 504 6.32 -20.26 -18.99
CA GLY A 504 6.54 -19.34 -20.11
C GLY A 504 6.40 -17.88 -19.68
N ILE A 505 6.29 -16.98 -20.68
CA ILE A 505 6.13 -15.54 -20.45
C ILE A 505 4.81 -15.29 -19.71
N ASP A 506 4.86 -14.47 -18.66
CA ASP A 506 3.67 -13.96 -17.99
C ASP A 506 2.93 -13.00 -18.93
N ASN A 507 1.87 -13.48 -19.56
CA ASN A 507 0.99 -12.70 -20.43
C ASN A 507 -0.30 -12.24 -19.72
N ASN A 508 -0.36 -12.34 -18.38
CA ASN A 508 -1.53 -11.85 -17.66
C ASN A 508 -1.73 -10.36 -17.98
N PRO A 509 -2.97 -9.94 -18.29
CA PRO A 509 -3.22 -8.56 -18.68
C PRO A 509 -2.88 -7.61 -17.54
N VAL A 510 -2.21 -6.52 -17.88
CA VAL A 510 -1.92 -5.39 -16.99
C VAL A 510 -2.55 -4.14 -17.61
N ASN A 511 -2.89 -3.17 -16.77
CA ASN A 511 -3.64 -2.01 -17.22
C ASN A 511 -2.69 -0.84 -17.53
N ALA A 512 -2.57 -0.48 -18.80
CA ALA A 512 -1.92 0.76 -19.24
C ALA A 512 -2.86 1.94 -19.00
N ILE A 513 -2.79 2.51 -17.80
CA ILE A 513 -3.61 3.68 -17.40
C ILE A 513 -3.28 4.87 -18.29
N ASN A 514 -4.27 5.71 -18.61
CA ASN A 514 -4.05 6.94 -19.38
C ASN A 514 -3.28 7.98 -18.55
N PHE A 515 -2.08 8.33 -18.98
CA PHE A 515 -1.23 9.32 -18.34
C PHE A 515 -1.30 10.74 -18.95
N ARG A 516 -2.25 11.03 -19.85
CA ARG A 516 -2.34 12.37 -20.48
C ARG A 516 -2.40 13.48 -19.42
N GLY A 517 -1.52 14.46 -19.54
CA GLY A 517 -1.36 15.59 -18.62
C GLY A 517 -0.43 15.33 -17.43
N GLU A 518 -0.02 14.08 -17.20
CA GLU A 518 0.91 13.71 -16.13
C GLU A 518 2.36 13.83 -16.59
N LYS A 519 3.27 14.01 -15.63
CA LYS A 519 4.72 14.04 -15.91
C LYS A 519 5.19 12.69 -16.45
N LEU A 520 6.07 12.72 -17.46
CA LEU A 520 6.69 11.53 -18.05
C LEU A 520 7.32 10.62 -16.98
N THR A 521 7.98 11.19 -15.98
CA THR A 521 8.63 10.44 -14.89
C THR A 521 7.64 9.57 -14.10
N VAL A 522 6.41 10.06 -13.89
CA VAL A 522 5.34 9.34 -13.20
C VAL A 522 4.77 8.26 -14.10
N ALA A 523 4.44 8.61 -15.35
CA ALA A 523 3.89 7.71 -16.35
C ALA A 523 4.80 6.52 -16.63
N GLN A 524 6.08 6.81 -16.91
CA GLN A 524 7.08 5.81 -17.23
C GLN A 524 7.29 4.85 -16.06
N LYS A 525 7.47 5.36 -14.85
CA LYS A 525 7.65 4.53 -13.65
C LYS A 525 6.48 3.59 -13.42
N TYR A 526 5.24 4.08 -13.50
CA TYR A 526 4.07 3.23 -13.30
C TYR A 526 3.97 2.12 -14.34
N LEU A 527 4.17 2.47 -15.63
CA LEU A 527 4.07 1.51 -16.71
C LEU A 527 5.16 0.42 -16.58
N GLU A 528 6.40 0.81 -16.27
CA GLU A 528 7.50 -0.12 -15.99
C GLU A 528 7.25 -1.00 -14.77
N ASP A 529 6.78 -0.43 -13.64
CA ASP A 529 6.42 -1.17 -12.41
C ASP A 529 5.24 -2.15 -12.66
N SER A 530 4.38 -1.82 -13.63
CA SER A 530 3.28 -2.70 -14.09
C SER A 530 3.77 -3.81 -15.02
N GLY A 531 5.07 -3.85 -15.32
CA GLY A 531 5.68 -4.83 -16.22
C GLY A 531 5.45 -4.52 -17.70
N LEU A 532 5.24 -3.26 -18.07
CA LEU A 532 5.14 -2.80 -19.46
C LEU A 532 6.45 -2.14 -19.91
N LYS A 533 6.69 -2.15 -21.22
CA LYS A 533 7.78 -1.40 -21.84
C LYS A 533 7.27 -0.02 -22.23
N VAL A 534 8.09 1.00 -22.09
CA VAL A 534 7.70 2.38 -22.42
C VAL A 534 8.60 2.90 -23.54
N GLU A 535 7.99 3.36 -24.62
CA GLU A 535 8.67 4.10 -25.67
C GLU A 535 8.18 5.54 -25.67
N VAL A 536 9.10 6.49 -25.76
CA VAL A 536 8.80 7.91 -25.60
C VAL A 536 9.18 8.68 -26.86
N GLU A 537 8.24 9.45 -27.37
CA GLU A 537 8.43 10.41 -28.46
C GLU A 537 8.09 11.82 -27.96
N TYR A 538 8.85 12.83 -28.37
CA TYR A 538 8.59 14.22 -27.98
C TYR A 538 7.97 15.01 -29.14
N GLN A 539 6.96 15.82 -28.83
CA GLN A 539 6.28 16.70 -29.78
C GLN A 539 5.92 18.03 -29.12
N GLU A 540 5.88 19.12 -29.89
CA GLU A 540 5.34 20.39 -29.40
C GLU A 540 3.83 20.26 -29.11
N SER A 541 3.37 20.82 -28.00
CA SER A 541 1.96 20.81 -27.60
C SER A 541 1.60 22.01 -26.75
N ASN A 542 0.44 22.61 -27.06
CA ASN A 542 -0.19 23.66 -26.26
C ASN A 542 -1.19 23.09 -25.23
N GLU A 543 -1.47 21.79 -25.28
CA GLU A 543 -2.52 21.15 -24.46
C GLU A 543 -2.04 20.81 -23.05
N VAL A 544 -0.75 20.51 -22.89
CA VAL A 544 -0.14 20.06 -21.63
C VAL A 544 1.22 20.74 -21.43
N GLY A 545 1.66 20.82 -20.19
CA GLY A 545 2.94 21.43 -19.83
C GLY A 545 4.14 20.66 -20.39
N LYS A 546 5.31 21.28 -20.39
CA LYS A 546 6.55 20.61 -20.80
C LYS A 546 6.81 19.36 -19.95
N ASP A 547 7.29 18.30 -20.59
CA ASP A 547 7.58 16.99 -19.99
C ASP A 547 6.32 16.26 -19.47
N GLU A 548 5.13 16.70 -19.86
CA GLU A 548 3.86 16.00 -19.63
C GLU A 548 3.43 15.17 -20.84
N VAL A 549 2.74 14.06 -20.59
CA VAL A 549 2.24 13.17 -21.64
C VAL A 549 1.10 13.86 -22.39
N VAL A 550 1.27 14.05 -23.70
CA VAL A 550 0.25 14.56 -24.63
C VAL A 550 -0.70 13.44 -25.03
N ARG A 551 -0.15 12.27 -25.35
CA ARG A 551 -0.89 11.12 -25.85
C ARG A 551 -0.24 9.82 -25.43
N GLN A 552 -1.04 8.79 -25.24
CA GLN A 552 -0.58 7.45 -24.93
C GLN A 552 -1.32 6.44 -25.80
N ASP A 553 -0.61 5.40 -26.24
CA ASP A 553 -1.19 4.24 -26.92
C ASP A 553 -0.37 2.97 -26.62
N PRO A 554 -0.99 1.84 -26.23
CA PRO A 554 -2.39 1.64 -25.88
C PRO A 554 -2.81 2.22 -24.51
N ILE A 555 -4.12 2.36 -24.33
CA ILE A 555 -4.79 2.66 -23.05
C ILE A 555 -5.74 1.50 -22.71
N GLY A 556 -5.69 0.99 -21.49
CA GLY A 556 -6.53 -0.11 -21.01
C GLY A 556 -5.78 -1.41 -20.78
N GLU A 557 -6.50 -2.54 -20.81
CA GLU A 557 -5.90 -3.86 -20.60
C GLU A 557 -5.01 -4.27 -21.79
N VAL A 558 -3.76 -4.56 -21.46
CA VAL A 558 -2.72 -4.94 -22.42
C VAL A 558 -1.94 -6.12 -21.86
N ALA A 559 -1.33 -6.94 -22.72
CA ALA A 559 -0.52 -8.04 -22.26
C ALA A 559 0.69 -7.51 -21.48
N LYS A 560 1.00 -8.08 -20.32
CA LYS A 560 2.24 -7.78 -19.60
C LYS A 560 3.44 -7.99 -20.53
N ASN A 561 4.42 -7.10 -20.44
CA ASN A 561 5.58 -6.93 -21.33
C ASN A 561 5.28 -6.28 -22.70
N SER A 562 4.05 -5.86 -22.99
CA SER A 562 3.76 -5.05 -24.19
C SER A 562 4.36 -3.65 -24.09
N THR A 563 4.54 -3.00 -25.24
CA THR A 563 5.03 -1.62 -25.31
C THR A 563 3.87 -0.63 -25.24
N VAL A 564 4.05 0.43 -24.46
CA VAL A 564 3.21 1.62 -24.43
C VAL A 564 4.01 2.79 -24.98
N HIS A 565 3.48 3.41 -26.02
CA HIS A 565 4.05 4.60 -26.65
C HIS A 565 3.46 5.84 -25.99
N LEU A 566 4.34 6.70 -25.47
CA LEU A 566 4.01 8.00 -24.90
C LEU A 566 4.50 9.10 -25.85
N ILE A 567 3.59 9.99 -26.25
CA ILE A 567 3.95 11.27 -26.83
C ILE A 567 4.01 12.28 -25.68
N VAL A 568 5.13 12.96 -25.51
CA VAL A 568 5.41 13.90 -24.42
C VAL A 568 5.64 15.29 -25.00
N SER A 569 5.17 16.31 -24.29
CA SER A 569 5.30 17.70 -24.71
C SER A 569 6.74 18.17 -24.59
N SER A 570 7.36 18.60 -25.69
CA SER A 570 8.64 19.31 -25.68
C SER A 570 8.52 20.79 -25.30
N GLY A 571 7.29 21.32 -25.25
CA GLY A 571 6.99 22.74 -25.06
C GLY A 571 5.88 23.23 -26.00
N PRO A 572 5.46 24.50 -25.88
CA PRO A 572 4.38 25.08 -26.68
C PRO A 572 4.76 25.20 -28.17
N VAL A 573 3.75 25.16 -29.03
CA VAL A 573 3.89 25.34 -30.48
C VAL A 573 4.23 26.80 -30.78
N THR A 574 5.40 27.02 -31.36
CA THR A 574 5.82 28.37 -31.81
C THR A 574 5.20 28.67 -33.17
N GLN A 575 4.23 29.59 -33.26
CA GLN A 575 3.77 30.07 -34.57
C GLN A 575 4.80 31.04 -35.17
N SER A 576 5.74 30.48 -35.93
CA SER A 576 6.58 31.26 -36.85
C SER A 576 5.76 31.67 -38.07
N THR A 577 5.36 32.93 -38.16
CA THR A 577 5.00 33.51 -39.46
C THR A 577 6.29 33.74 -40.26
N GLU A 578 6.52 32.93 -41.30
CA GLU A 578 7.42 33.34 -42.37
C GLU A 578 6.94 34.71 -42.91
N PRO A 579 7.84 35.69 -43.11
CA PRO A 579 7.46 36.91 -43.77
C PRO A 579 7.08 36.58 -45.21
N SER A 580 5.88 36.99 -45.62
CA SER A 580 5.54 37.20 -47.02
C SER A 580 6.69 37.95 -47.70
N GLU A 581 7.27 37.36 -48.75
CA GLU A 581 8.25 38.01 -49.64
C GLU A 581 7.66 39.29 -50.24
N ASN A 582 7.81 40.40 -49.52
CA ASN A 582 7.87 41.78 -50.00
C ASN A 582 7.82 42.70 -48.78
N GLU A 583 8.93 42.84 -48.09
CA GLU A 583 9.34 44.09 -47.44
C GLU A 583 10.73 43.91 -46.82
N SER A 584 11.74 44.26 -47.61
CA SER A 584 13.08 44.54 -47.15
C SER A 584 13.10 45.91 -46.45
N ASP A 585 12.94 45.98 -45.12
CA ASP A 585 13.77 46.82 -44.24
C ASP A 585 13.44 46.67 -42.73
N SER A 586 14.50 46.76 -41.92
CA SER A 586 14.58 47.18 -40.51
C SER A 586 14.05 46.31 -39.33
N SER A 587 15.02 45.84 -38.53
CA SER A 587 15.02 45.63 -37.06
C SER A 587 13.88 44.79 -36.44
N GLU A 588 14.03 43.46 -36.42
CA GLU A 588 13.39 42.63 -35.40
C GLU A 588 14.03 42.88 -34.03
N VAL A 589 13.21 43.21 -33.04
CA VAL A 589 13.62 43.43 -31.65
C VAL A 589 13.06 42.28 -30.82
N SER A 590 13.88 41.72 -29.91
CA SER A 590 13.43 40.67 -29.00
C SER A 590 13.38 41.16 -27.55
N GLN A 591 12.41 40.65 -26.80
CA GLN A 591 12.27 40.90 -25.37
C GLN A 591 11.81 39.61 -24.68
N VAL A 592 12.06 39.47 -23.37
CA VAL A 592 11.66 38.29 -22.61
C VAL A 592 10.68 38.70 -21.52
N PHE A 593 9.50 38.08 -21.49
CA PHE A 593 8.63 38.12 -20.34
C PHE A 593 9.16 37.19 -19.26
N LYS A 594 9.26 37.69 -18.02
CA LYS A 594 9.60 36.89 -16.85
C LYS A 594 8.54 37.10 -15.78
N THR A 595 7.78 36.05 -15.47
CA THR A 595 6.79 36.09 -14.39
C THR A 595 6.64 34.71 -13.75
N LYS A 596 5.77 34.59 -12.75
CA LYS A 596 5.42 33.32 -12.11
C LYS A 596 3.91 33.18 -12.11
N VAL A 597 3.43 31.94 -12.19
CA VAL A 597 2.03 31.64 -11.87
C VAL A 597 1.85 31.57 -10.35
N ASN A 598 0.62 31.59 -9.85
CA ASN A 598 0.37 31.56 -8.41
C ASN A 598 0.67 30.17 -7.83
N ASP A 599 1.17 30.13 -6.59
CA ASP A 599 1.37 28.90 -5.82
C ASP A 599 0.09 28.50 -5.08
N ASP A 600 -0.97 28.23 -5.84
CA ASP A 600 -2.28 27.79 -5.32
C ASP A 600 -2.58 26.32 -5.66
N GLY A 601 -1.61 25.63 -6.26
CA GLY A 601 -1.73 24.25 -6.72
C GLY A 601 -2.59 24.07 -7.97
N GLN A 602 -3.01 25.15 -8.65
CA GLN A 602 -3.83 25.08 -9.85
C GLN A 602 -3.01 25.22 -11.14
N ARG A 603 -3.59 24.74 -12.23
CA ARG A 603 -3.04 24.89 -13.58
C ARG A 603 -3.57 26.18 -14.19
N HIS A 604 -2.66 27.10 -14.48
CA HIS A 604 -3.00 28.41 -15.04
C HIS A 604 -2.80 28.43 -16.56
N ARG A 605 -3.72 29.08 -17.27
CA ARG A 605 -3.60 29.31 -18.72
C ARG A 605 -2.78 30.57 -18.98
N VAL A 606 -1.65 30.41 -19.65
CA VAL A 606 -0.72 31.48 -20.00
C VAL A 606 -0.88 31.81 -21.48
N VAL A 607 -1.29 33.04 -21.77
CA VAL A 607 -1.53 33.51 -23.14
C VAL A 607 -0.73 34.78 -23.40
N VAL A 608 0.07 34.79 -24.47
CA VAL A 608 0.71 36.00 -25.00
C VAL A 608 0.00 36.41 -26.27
N THR A 609 -0.47 37.65 -26.34
CA THR A 609 -1.16 38.22 -27.50
C THR A 609 -0.37 39.39 -28.05
N ARG A 610 -0.11 39.39 -29.36
CA ARG A 610 0.49 40.51 -30.09
C ARG A 610 -0.60 41.40 -30.68
N TYR A 611 -0.46 42.71 -30.53
CA TYR A 611 -1.31 43.74 -31.13
C TYR A 611 -0.49 44.58 -32.11
N ARG A 612 -0.96 44.71 -33.35
CA ARG A 612 -0.38 45.54 -34.41
C ARG A 612 -1.50 46.14 -35.26
N ASP A 613 -1.45 47.45 -35.51
CA ASP A 613 -2.37 48.17 -36.41
C ASP A 613 -3.88 47.91 -36.18
N GLY A 614 -4.26 47.65 -34.93
CA GLY A 614 -5.65 47.36 -34.55
C GLY A 614 -6.06 45.88 -34.66
N GLU A 615 -5.16 45.01 -35.11
CA GLU A 615 -5.34 43.56 -35.14
C GLU A 615 -4.62 42.87 -33.97
N SER A 616 -5.21 41.81 -33.43
CA SER A 616 -4.64 40.99 -32.35
C SER A 616 -4.43 39.55 -32.79
N MET A 617 -3.28 38.97 -32.46
CA MET A 617 -2.94 37.57 -32.74
C MET A 617 -2.41 36.91 -31.47
N VAL A 618 -2.94 35.72 -31.14
CA VAL A 618 -2.39 34.89 -30.07
C VAL A 618 -1.06 34.33 -30.52
N PHE A 619 -0.01 34.67 -29.77
CA PHE A 619 1.39 34.39 -30.07
C PHE A 619 1.90 33.17 -29.28
N TYR A 620 1.45 33.01 -28.03
CA TYR A 620 1.60 31.80 -27.23
C TYR A 620 0.29 31.51 -26.48
N ASP A 621 -0.08 30.24 -26.33
CA ASP A 621 -1.22 29.79 -25.53
C ASP A 621 -0.90 28.40 -24.98
N TYR A 622 -0.62 28.31 -23.68
CA TYR A 622 -0.26 27.05 -23.03
C TYR A 622 -0.65 27.07 -21.56
N HIS A 623 -0.57 25.91 -20.90
CA HIS A 623 -0.91 25.77 -19.49
C HIS A 623 0.33 25.50 -18.65
N LYS A 624 0.38 26.04 -17.43
CA LYS A 624 1.53 25.92 -16.52
C LYS A 624 1.09 25.94 -15.04
N THR A 625 1.76 25.16 -14.20
CA THR A 625 1.62 25.15 -12.74
C THR A 625 2.80 25.86 -12.06
N PHE A 626 2.69 26.20 -10.77
CA PHE A 626 3.78 26.82 -10.02
C PHE A 626 5.05 25.95 -9.97
N GLU A 627 4.86 24.64 -9.85
CA GLU A 627 5.95 23.66 -9.78
C GLU A 627 6.73 23.53 -11.10
N ASP A 628 6.14 23.95 -12.23
CA ASP A 628 6.84 23.99 -13.53
C ASP A 628 7.90 25.11 -13.60
N GLY A 629 8.07 25.90 -12.54
CA GLY A 629 9.04 26.98 -12.43
C GLY A 629 8.59 28.29 -13.08
N ASP A 630 9.53 29.22 -13.26
CA ASP A 630 9.20 30.57 -13.74
C ASP A 630 8.75 30.56 -15.21
N ILE A 631 7.81 31.45 -15.56
CA ILE A 631 7.47 31.77 -16.95
C ILE A 631 8.62 32.61 -17.50
N SER A 632 9.25 32.12 -18.57
CA SER A 632 10.27 32.85 -19.33
C SER A 632 9.98 32.71 -20.82
N ILE A 633 9.32 33.70 -21.41
CA ILE A 633 8.87 33.67 -22.80
C ILE A 633 9.64 34.72 -23.61
N GLU A 634 10.40 34.30 -24.61
CA GLU A 634 11.00 35.22 -25.58
C GLU A 634 9.96 35.60 -26.66
N ILE A 635 9.74 36.90 -26.82
CA ILE A 635 8.90 37.49 -27.85
C ILE A 635 9.79 38.22 -28.87
N LYS A 636 9.44 38.09 -30.14
CA LYS A 636 10.14 38.73 -31.27
C LYS A 636 9.12 39.43 -32.16
N GLY A 637 9.43 40.64 -32.59
CA GLY A 637 8.53 41.44 -33.41
C GLY A 637 9.18 42.72 -33.94
N LYS A 638 8.40 43.54 -34.63
CA LYS A 638 8.83 44.85 -35.16
C LYS A 638 8.71 45.93 -34.08
N SER A 639 9.52 46.98 -34.18
CA SER A 639 9.36 48.19 -33.35
C SER A 639 7.93 48.74 -33.50
N GLY A 640 7.25 48.97 -32.38
CA GLY A 640 5.85 49.36 -32.30
C GLY A 640 4.85 48.23 -31.98
N ASP A 641 5.26 46.96 -32.08
CA ASP A 641 4.39 45.83 -31.67
C ASP A 641 4.13 45.86 -30.16
N LYS A 642 2.86 45.79 -29.76
CA LYS A 642 2.49 45.60 -28.35
C LYS A 642 2.26 44.11 -28.07
N PHE A 643 2.92 43.56 -27.07
CA PHE A 643 2.67 42.22 -26.55
C PHE A 643 2.03 42.31 -25.17
N VAL A 644 1.01 41.48 -24.93
CA VAL A 644 0.32 41.37 -23.65
C VAL A 644 0.42 39.93 -23.18
N LEU A 645 0.99 39.72 -21.99
CA LEU A 645 0.98 38.45 -21.27
C LEU A 645 -0.21 38.44 -20.31
N SER A 646 -1.03 37.40 -20.44
CA SER A 646 -2.16 37.16 -19.55
C SER A 646 -2.08 35.78 -18.92
N ILE A 647 -2.51 35.71 -17.66
CA ILE A 647 -2.65 34.47 -16.89
C ILE A 647 -4.11 34.36 -16.48
N ASP A 648 -4.77 33.27 -16.86
CA ASP A 648 -6.21 33.04 -16.65
C ASP A 648 -7.13 34.15 -17.18
N GLY A 649 -6.68 34.84 -18.23
CA GLY A 649 -7.39 35.95 -18.86
C GLY A 649 -7.17 37.31 -18.18
N GLU A 650 -6.41 37.38 -17.09
CA GLU A 650 -5.98 38.65 -16.49
C GLU A 650 -4.63 39.09 -17.09
N GLU A 651 -4.50 40.36 -17.48
CA GLU A 651 -3.23 40.93 -17.95
C GLU A 651 -2.25 41.04 -16.78
N VAL A 652 -1.11 40.35 -16.89
CA VAL A 652 -0.06 40.30 -15.86
C VAL A 652 1.13 41.17 -16.23
N ASP A 653 1.45 41.25 -17.52
CA ASP A 653 2.52 42.11 -18.03
C ASP A 653 2.23 42.53 -19.47
N SER A 654 2.73 43.69 -19.89
CA SER A 654 2.70 44.11 -21.29
C SER A 654 3.88 44.97 -21.67
N THR A 655 4.34 44.83 -22.90
CA THR A 655 5.46 45.60 -23.44
C THR A 655 5.22 46.03 -24.86
N VAL A 656 5.85 47.13 -25.27
CA VAL A 656 5.91 47.59 -26.66
C VAL A 656 7.36 47.49 -27.09
N LEU A 657 7.62 46.74 -28.16
CA LEU A 657 8.98 46.62 -28.71
C LEU A 657 9.42 47.99 -29.22
N LYS A 658 10.58 48.46 -28.77
CA LYS A 658 11.13 49.78 -29.12
C LYS A 658 12.19 49.67 -30.20
#